data_AF-A0A4R3UD90-F1
#
_entry.id   AF-A0A4R3UD90-F1
#
_cell.length_a   1.000
_cell.length_b   1.000
_cell.length_c   1.000
_cell.angle_alpha   90.00
_cell.angle_beta   90.00
_cell.angle_gamma   90.00
#
_symmetry.space_group_name_H-M   'P 1'
#
loop_
_entity.id
_entity.type
_entity.pdbx_description
1 polymer ?
#
loop_
_entity_poly.entity_id
_entity_poly.type
_entity_poly.pdbx_seq_one_letter_code
_entity_poly.pdbx_strand_id
1 'polypeptide(L)'
;MSSKFWPAFFLLTLFLGQASAQTPPAKPVVAKGAKAVSPYPAVPAGAGYRFGPAPAWVKPLPVAGAAAAQPAAPGAKARREPLVDMQVQLAPRSATASYLHLQRVALDSSTLREVSEPQISFNPAYQQLVIHQIGVIRDGRREDRLKDARIELMRREQQLERQMIDGVRTALVVIADVRVGDVVDVAYTVEGENPIFEGRFAALLHVAADAPIDRLHLRIEGPPQRQLQVRGIATDLVPERFEEGGRQVLRLVREHVAPVVDEAATPPWFKVYPALHVSEYGSWAEVDQWAQRLFAPEPMQPAVAERVAAIKAEGGTPEQQVAAALRFVQDEVRYFSVSLGESSHRPKAPSKTLAERLGDCKDKVMLLNALLAGLGLDARPTLVSMQRNRGLVNFLPSHDSFDHVISRVQVGEQVYFLDPTINGQGLTLDRRGYYPYGAGLVVGGQAPGESEAPVAIAPPAFAVDAMSYRQDWDLSDLKRPARLTTSFKASGLAAERWRAMVAQAGTDRLAEAIGGHYVKAVPGLVSVGTPVLVDDRAANELELRLAFEHPAPGVYARGMLELELPAIELGDALALPPEARRRYPFMLDGPRRMELRIAVTGPQPFTAAPPAPQQVADKHFSLQSRVETQGSSLVAVSRYERRGDEVLPADLEGYRERVGRARQLSSSRARMALLDFRDKSLEPEFAAIDLRLAKYRGTRPDALLQILQASEITRLVGQLLLPRLEPGSRLAARVLAERAQAGNTLGDFAGALRDAELALQGQPPAEEAAAALEAKGVALVGLARPAEALAAFSSQARLDSGSRPGAWLGTAHFMLGDYAQAEAALRDNAANVSGEARHFTLLWLYLAAERQGGRGQAAIADEVASVDSTREEWGGVLLRYLGGALDRDALLKAARAKPEQERLRLAEAYFFIGQQLAAQGRRGEALPWFERTVSTQAVPYREVTLAQWELRRGPNERP
;
A
#
# COMPACT_ATOMS: atom_id res chain seq x y z
N MET A 1 -8.38 -6.13 -9.69
CA MET A 1 -8.90 -6.44 -8.34
C MET A 1 -8.13 -7.62 -7.76
N SER A 2 -7.13 -7.37 -6.93
CA SER A 2 -6.48 -8.38 -6.09
C SER A 2 -6.27 -7.78 -4.71
N SER A 3 -7.06 -8.18 -3.72
CA SER A 3 -6.87 -7.83 -2.32
C SER A 3 -6.71 -9.11 -1.51
N LYS A 4 -5.53 -9.32 -0.91
CA LYS A 4 -5.36 -10.14 0.30
C LYS A 4 -4.12 -9.67 1.06
N PHE A 5 -4.34 -9.04 2.21
CA PHE A 5 -3.37 -8.92 3.29
C PHE A 5 -4.14 -8.85 4.61
N TRP A 6 -3.95 -9.84 5.51
CA TRP A 6 -3.59 -9.67 6.94
C TRP A 6 -3.63 -11.02 7.72
N PRO A 7 -2.81 -11.22 8.79
CA PRO A 7 -2.39 -12.53 9.30
C PRO A 7 -2.91 -12.91 10.72
N ALA A 8 -2.60 -14.16 11.13
CA ALA A 8 -3.13 -14.93 12.27
C ALA A 8 -2.21 -14.99 13.53
N PHE A 9 -2.71 -15.55 14.65
CA PHE A 9 -1.97 -16.07 15.84
C PHE A 9 -2.88 -17.01 16.69
N PHE A 10 -2.41 -17.80 17.68
CA PHE A 10 -1.71 -19.11 17.69
C PHE A 10 -2.01 -19.83 19.04
N LEU A 11 -1.54 -21.10 19.20
CA LEU A 11 -1.32 -21.98 20.40
C LEU A 11 -2.42 -23.01 20.80
N LEU A 12 -2.19 -24.34 20.70
CA LEU A 12 -1.44 -25.36 21.53
C LEU A 12 -2.22 -25.76 22.80
N THR A 13 -2.51 -27.03 23.16
CA THR A 13 -1.67 -28.23 23.51
C THR A 13 -2.62 -29.44 23.75
N LEU A 14 -2.42 -30.64 23.18
CA LEU A 14 -1.68 -31.85 23.66
C LEU A 14 -2.22 -32.57 24.93
N PHE A 15 -2.55 -33.87 24.80
CA PHE A 15 -2.19 -35.06 25.66
C PHE A 15 -3.10 -36.25 25.26
N LEU A 16 -2.64 -37.28 24.52
CA LEU A 16 -1.93 -38.52 24.92
C LEU A 16 -2.68 -39.43 25.91
N GLY A 17 -3.07 -40.62 25.44
CA GLY A 17 -3.55 -41.75 26.24
C GLY A 17 -3.50 -43.05 25.44
N GLN A 18 -2.38 -43.77 25.53
CA GLN A 18 -2.19 -45.12 25.01
C GLN A 18 -2.88 -46.15 25.92
N ALA A 19 -3.44 -47.22 25.35
CA ALA A 19 -3.30 -48.57 25.92
C ALA A 19 -3.66 -49.66 24.89
N SER A 20 -2.65 -50.44 24.55
CA SER A 20 -2.70 -51.83 24.05
C SER A 20 -3.54 -52.74 24.99
N ALA A 21 -4.03 -53.92 24.64
CA ALA A 21 -3.36 -54.98 23.92
C ALA A 21 -4.29 -56.20 23.72
N GLN A 22 -3.79 -57.13 22.88
CA GLN A 22 -3.94 -58.59 22.98
C GLN A 22 -5.18 -59.28 22.40
N THR A 23 -4.96 -59.73 21.16
CA THR A 23 -5.41 -60.99 20.55
C THR A 23 -5.15 -62.21 21.47
N PRO A 24 -5.87 -63.34 21.33
CA PRO A 24 -5.38 -64.43 20.47
C PRO A 24 -6.55 -65.31 19.89
N PRO A 25 -6.38 -66.56 19.38
CA PRO A 25 -6.44 -66.80 17.94
C PRO A 25 -7.39 -67.93 17.46
N ALA A 26 -7.63 -67.92 16.15
CA ALA A 26 -7.82 -69.04 15.21
C ALA A 26 -8.92 -70.10 15.43
N LYS A 27 -9.76 -70.31 14.41
CA LYS A 27 -9.63 -71.43 13.44
C LYS A 27 -10.70 -71.37 12.32
N PRO A 28 -10.47 -72.07 11.20
CA PRO A 28 -10.97 -71.69 9.87
C PRO A 28 -12.35 -72.25 9.58
N VAL A 29 -13.14 -71.48 8.84
CA VAL A 29 -14.38 -71.96 8.22
C VAL A 29 -14.28 -71.69 6.73
N VAL A 30 -14.26 -72.77 5.96
CA VAL A 30 -14.45 -72.78 4.51
C VAL A 30 -15.92 -72.48 4.23
N ALA A 31 -16.19 -71.43 3.44
CA ALA A 31 -17.50 -71.25 2.83
C ALA A 31 -17.41 -70.49 1.50
N LYS A 32 -17.82 -71.21 0.45
CA LYS A 32 -18.74 -70.82 -0.63
C LYS A 32 -18.45 -69.52 -1.42
N GLY A 33 -18.19 -69.72 -2.71
CA GLY A 33 -18.48 -68.85 -3.85
C GLY A 33 -18.68 -67.37 -3.56
N ALA A 34 -17.59 -66.59 -3.63
CA ALA A 34 -17.67 -65.15 -3.63
C ALA A 34 -18.29 -64.66 -4.95
N LYS A 35 -19.48 -64.06 -4.89
CA LYS A 35 -19.78 -62.92 -5.78
C LYS A 35 -18.61 -61.96 -5.64
N ALA A 36 -17.98 -61.55 -6.75
CA ALA A 36 -16.91 -60.57 -6.72
C ALA A 36 -17.40 -59.30 -6.01
N VAL A 37 -17.05 -59.15 -4.74
CA VAL A 37 -17.28 -57.92 -3.99
C VAL A 37 -16.29 -56.93 -4.54
N SER A 38 -16.78 -55.83 -5.12
CA SER A 38 -15.92 -54.75 -5.60
C SER A 38 -14.98 -54.32 -4.46
N PRO A 39 -13.66 -54.20 -4.68
CA PRO A 39 -12.73 -53.72 -3.65
C PRO A 39 -12.95 -52.23 -3.32
N TYR A 40 -13.79 -51.55 -4.10
CA TYR A 40 -14.12 -50.14 -3.97
C TYR A 40 -15.36 -49.90 -3.11
N PRO A 41 -15.40 -48.81 -2.33
CA PRO A 41 -16.60 -48.39 -1.60
C PRO A 41 -17.80 -48.21 -2.54
N ALA A 42 -18.99 -48.50 -2.04
CA ALA A 42 -20.21 -48.17 -2.77
C ALA A 42 -20.38 -46.65 -2.86
N VAL A 43 -20.63 -46.15 -4.07
CA VAL A 43 -20.90 -44.73 -4.31
C VAL A 43 -22.41 -44.55 -4.51
N PRO A 44 -23.07 -43.60 -3.82
CA PRO A 44 -24.48 -43.31 -4.04
C PRO A 44 -24.78 -43.00 -5.52
N ALA A 45 -25.94 -43.44 -6.00
CA ALA A 45 -26.40 -43.09 -7.35
C ALA A 45 -26.49 -41.55 -7.48
N GLY A 46 -25.93 -40.99 -8.56
CA GLY A 46 -25.91 -39.54 -8.79
C GLY A 46 -24.81 -38.77 -8.05
N ALA A 47 -23.87 -39.45 -7.38
CA ALA A 47 -22.76 -38.79 -6.67
C ALA A 47 -21.76 -38.08 -7.60
N GLY A 48 -21.89 -38.16 -8.92
CA GLY A 48 -21.07 -37.43 -9.90
C GLY A 48 -19.62 -37.89 -10.06
N TYR A 49 -19.18 -38.89 -9.29
CA TYR A 49 -17.90 -39.59 -9.44
C TYR A 49 -18.11 -41.10 -9.27
N ARG A 50 -17.11 -41.89 -9.64
CA ARG A 50 -17.06 -43.33 -9.34
C ARG A 50 -15.66 -43.74 -8.88
N PHE A 51 -15.57 -44.86 -8.19
CA PHE A 51 -14.30 -45.54 -7.95
C PHE A 51 -14.05 -46.62 -8.99
N GLY A 52 -12.80 -46.87 -9.34
CA GLY A 52 -12.44 -47.94 -10.27
C GLY A 52 -10.93 -48.08 -10.46
N PRO A 53 -10.45 -49.17 -11.09
CA PRO A 53 -9.04 -49.35 -11.34
C PRO A 53 -8.49 -48.28 -12.30
N ALA A 54 -7.19 -48.02 -12.22
CA ALA A 54 -6.51 -47.19 -13.21
C ALA A 54 -6.72 -47.80 -14.61
N PRO A 55 -6.99 -47.00 -15.66
CA PRO A 55 -7.20 -47.52 -16.99
C PRO A 55 -5.99 -48.28 -17.53
N ALA A 56 -6.21 -49.34 -18.31
CA ALA A 56 -5.14 -50.20 -18.83
C ALA A 56 -4.14 -49.49 -19.78
N TRP A 57 -4.51 -48.32 -20.29
CA TRP A 57 -3.65 -47.51 -21.15
C TRP A 57 -2.64 -46.66 -20.37
N VAL A 58 -2.87 -46.44 -19.08
CA VAL A 58 -1.92 -45.76 -18.19
C VAL A 58 -0.68 -46.65 -18.07
N LYS A 59 0.47 -46.10 -18.42
CA LYS A 59 1.74 -46.82 -18.36
C LYS A 59 2.43 -46.56 -17.02
N PRO A 60 3.13 -47.56 -16.46
CA PRO A 60 3.94 -47.32 -15.28
C PRO A 60 5.02 -46.28 -15.58
N LEU A 61 5.44 -45.56 -14.55
CA LEU A 61 6.54 -44.62 -14.65
C LEU A 61 7.80 -45.33 -15.15
N PRO A 62 8.62 -44.71 -16.02
CA PRO A 62 9.94 -45.22 -16.36
C PRO A 62 10.79 -45.48 -15.10
N VAL A 63 11.82 -46.32 -15.17
CA VAL A 63 12.71 -46.56 -14.02
C VAL A 63 13.45 -45.25 -13.67
N ALA A 64 13.39 -44.82 -12.40
CA ALA A 64 14.07 -43.63 -11.92
C ALA A 64 15.54 -43.92 -11.58
N GLY A 65 16.42 -42.92 -11.73
CA GLY A 65 17.72 -42.94 -11.07
C GLY A 65 17.56 -42.66 -9.57
N ALA A 66 18.37 -43.29 -8.72
CA ALA A 66 18.39 -42.99 -7.29
C ALA A 66 18.91 -41.57 -7.07
N ALA A 67 18.07 -40.66 -6.61
CA ALA A 67 18.47 -39.29 -6.32
C ALA A 67 17.69 -38.70 -5.15
N ALA A 68 18.31 -37.76 -4.46
CA ALA A 68 17.83 -37.20 -3.21
C ALA A 68 16.73 -36.16 -3.42
N ALA A 69 15.83 -36.06 -2.44
CA ALA A 69 14.77 -35.05 -2.35
C ALA A 69 15.30 -33.62 -2.58
N GLN A 70 14.60 -32.81 -3.38
CA GLN A 70 14.91 -31.38 -3.44
C GLN A 70 14.36 -30.66 -2.19
N PRO A 71 15.18 -29.85 -1.50
CA PRO A 71 14.67 -28.95 -0.47
C PRO A 71 13.81 -27.85 -1.11
N ALA A 72 12.89 -27.29 -0.33
CA ALA A 72 12.17 -26.10 -0.76
C ALA A 72 13.15 -24.94 -1.04
N ALA A 73 12.93 -24.21 -2.14
CA ALA A 73 13.69 -23.00 -2.42
C ALA A 73 13.15 -21.82 -1.60
N PRO A 74 14.00 -20.83 -1.22
CA PRO A 74 13.54 -19.60 -0.58
C PRO A 74 12.44 -18.91 -1.41
N GLY A 75 11.30 -18.62 -0.77
CA GLY A 75 10.14 -17.99 -1.41
C GLY A 75 9.15 -18.95 -2.10
N ALA A 76 9.46 -20.25 -2.20
CA ALA A 76 8.49 -21.26 -2.63
C ALA A 76 7.51 -21.59 -1.50
N LYS A 77 6.37 -22.21 -1.83
CA LYS A 77 5.46 -22.75 -0.80
C LYS A 77 6.18 -23.83 0.02
N ALA A 78 5.82 -23.96 1.30
CA ALA A 78 6.30 -25.02 2.18
C ALA A 78 5.64 -26.38 1.88
N ARG A 79 5.68 -26.80 0.61
CA ARG A 79 5.17 -28.06 0.06
C ARG A 79 6.20 -28.63 -0.91
N ARG A 80 6.17 -29.92 -1.14
CA ARG A 80 6.90 -30.61 -2.22
C ARG A 80 5.99 -31.59 -2.94
N GLU A 81 6.23 -31.81 -4.23
CA GLU A 81 5.59 -32.85 -5.03
C GLU A 81 6.57 -34.00 -5.34
N PRO A 82 6.55 -35.11 -4.58
CA PRO A 82 7.38 -36.26 -4.93
C PRO A 82 7.08 -36.84 -6.32
N LEU A 83 5.83 -36.74 -6.76
CA LEU A 83 5.40 -37.23 -8.06
C LEU A 83 4.28 -36.37 -8.63
N VAL A 84 4.45 -35.97 -9.89
CA VAL A 84 3.39 -35.48 -10.76
C VAL A 84 3.41 -36.32 -12.03
N ASP A 85 2.48 -37.27 -12.15
CA ASP A 85 2.30 -38.10 -13.35
C ASP A 85 0.98 -37.73 -14.03
N MET A 86 1.06 -37.16 -15.22
CA MET A 86 -0.10 -36.82 -16.04
C MET A 86 -0.03 -37.59 -17.35
N GLN A 87 -1.05 -38.41 -17.61
CA GLN A 87 -1.16 -39.17 -18.84
C GLN A 87 -2.48 -38.87 -19.53
N VAL A 88 -2.44 -38.61 -20.83
CA VAL A 88 -3.61 -38.28 -21.64
C VAL A 88 -3.74 -39.32 -22.74
N GLN A 89 -4.93 -39.89 -22.86
CA GLN A 89 -5.30 -40.72 -23.99
C GLN A 89 -6.25 -39.96 -24.91
N LEU A 90 -5.87 -39.88 -26.17
CA LEU A 90 -6.69 -39.38 -27.26
C LEU A 90 -7.33 -40.56 -28.01
N ALA A 91 -8.65 -40.64 -28.03
CA ALA A 91 -9.36 -41.62 -28.85
C ALA A 91 -9.41 -41.19 -30.34
N PRO A 92 -9.77 -42.09 -31.27
CA PRO A 92 -9.80 -41.79 -32.70
C PRO A 92 -10.82 -40.76 -33.18
N ARG A 93 -11.87 -40.44 -32.41
CA ARG A 93 -12.94 -39.54 -32.86
C ARG A 93 -13.14 -38.31 -31.96
N SER A 94 -13.30 -38.47 -30.64
CA SER A 94 -13.59 -37.33 -29.75
C SER A 94 -13.63 -37.70 -28.24
N ALA A 95 -12.84 -38.67 -27.79
CA ALA A 95 -12.83 -39.02 -26.36
C ALA A 95 -11.42 -38.81 -25.82
N THR A 96 -11.29 -37.86 -24.90
CA THR A 96 -10.07 -37.62 -24.14
C THR A 96 -10.24 -38.18 -22.74
N ALA A 97 -9.23 -38.90 -22.25
CA ALA A 97 -9.15 -39.32 -20.85
C ALA A 97 -7.82 -38.83 -20.25
N SER A 98 -7.91 -38.06 -19.17
CA SER A 98 -6.75 -37.48 -18.49
C SER A 98 -6.58 -38.13 -17.12
N TYR A 99 -5.54 -38.95 -16.99
CA TYR A 99 -5.10 -39.55 -15.74
C TYR A 99 -4.12 -38.62 -15.03
N LEU A 100 -4.31 -38.43 -13.73
CA LEU A 100 -3.36 -37.74 -12.86
C LEU A 100 -3.05 -38.62 -11.66
N HIS A 101 -1.77 -38.85 -11.38
CA HIS A 101 -1.25 -39.40 -10.14
C HIS A 101 -0.30 -38.40 -9.49
N LEU A 102 -0.68 -37.97 -8.30
CA LEU A 102 -0.07 -36.86 -7.60
C LEU A 102 0.31 -37.29 -6.18
N GLN A 103 1.57 -37.05 -5.83
CA GLN A 103 2.07 -37.16 -4.46
C GLN A 103 2.43 -35.77 -3.96
N ARG A 104 1.97 -35.43 -2.75
CA ARG A 104 2.23 -34.12 -2.12
C ARG A 104 2.62 -34.28 -0.66
N VAL A 105 3.58 -33.47 -0.21
CA VAL A 105 4.05 -33.44 1.18
C VAL A 105 3.97 -32.01 1.71
N ALA A 106 3.32 -31.83 2.85
CA ALA A 106 3.40 -30.58 3.60
C ALA A 106 4.70 -30.55 4.39
N LEU A 107 5.54 -29.53 4.15
CA LEU A 107 6.82 -29.37 4.84
C LEU A 107 6.67 -28.66 6.19
N ASP A 108 5.58 -27.90 6.36
CA ASP A 108 5.16 -27.30 7.62
C ASP A 108 3.62 -27.23 7.72
N SER A 109 3.11 -26.64 8.80
CA SER A 109 1.66 -26.53 9.04
C SER A 109 0.93 -25.56 8.09
N SER A 110 1.63 -24.65 7.41
CA SER A 110 1.03 -23.61 6.56
C SER A 110 0.41 -24.19 5.29
N THR A 111 0.93 -25.31 4.79
CA THR A 111 0.44 -26.01 3.59
C THR A 111 -0.33 -27.29 3.90
N LEU A 112 -0.39 -27.70 5.18
CA LEU A 112 -0.98 -28.97 5.60
C LEU A 112 -2.42 -29.13 5.09
N ARG A 113 -3.24 -28.09 5.21
CA ARG A 113 -4.63 -28.12 4.71
C ARG A 113 -4.71 -28.36 3.20
N GLU A 114 -3.89 -27.67 2.41
CA GLU A 114 -3.86 -27.82 0.95
C GLU A 114 -3.43 -29.23 0.53
N VAL A 115 -2.58 -29.88 1.33
CA VAL A 115 -2.10 -31.25 1.10
C VAL A 115 -3.12 -32.29 1.58
N SER A 116 -3.74 -32.10 2.74
CA SER A 116 -4.70 -33.04 3.35
C SER A 116 -6.09 -33.00 2.72
N GLU A 117 -6.41 -31.92 2.01
CA GLU A 117 -7.70 -31.70 1.33
C GLU A 117 -7.54 -31.56 -0.21
N PRO A 118 -7.09 -32.59 -0.96
CA PRO A 118 -6.98 -32.49 -2.41
C PRO A 118 -8.30 -32.10 -3.08
N GLN A 119 -8.23 -31.17 -4.04
CA GLN A 119 -9.37 -30.70 -4.81
C GLN A 119 -9.25 -31.14 -6.27
N ILE A 120 -10.28 -31.81 -6.78
CA ILE A 120 -10.35 -32.28 -8.16
C ILE A 120 -11.50 -31.58 -8.87
N SER A 121 -11.21 -30.83 -9.92
CA SER A 121 -12.21 -30.07 -10.68
C SER A 121 -12.55 -30.77 -12.01
N PHE A 122 -13.84 -30.84 -12.34
CA PHE A 122 -14.33 -31.40 -13.61
C PHE A 122 -15.72 -30.83 -13.95
N ASN A 123 -16.12 -30.85 -15.22
CA ASN A 123 -17.47 -30.46 -15.63
C ASN A 123 -18.36 -31.69 -15.84
N PRO A 124 -19.33 -31.98 -14.96
CA PRO A 124 -20.17 -33.16 -15.02
C PRO A 124 -21.12 -33.19 -16.24
N ALA A 125 -21.26 -32.09 -17.00
CA ALA A 125 -22.09 -32.07 -18.20
C ALA A 125 -21.50 -32.91 -19.35
N TYR A 126 -20.18 -33.04 -19.39
CA TYR A 126 -19.48 -33.77 -20.45
C TYR A 126 -18.24 -34.55 -19.95
N GLN A 127 -17.97 -34.53 -18.64
CA GLN A 127 -16.87 -35.27 -18.02
C GLN A 127 -17.34 -36.15 -16.86
N GLN A 128 -16.62 -37.23 -16.63
CA GLN A 128 -16.81 -38.15 -15.52
C GLN A 128 -15.51 -38.28 -14.71
N LEU A 129 -15.63 -38.17 -13.38
CA LEU A 129 -14.51 -38.38 -12.46
C LEU A 129 -14.44 -39.84 -12.01
N VAL A 130 -13.28 -40.47 -12.19
CA VAL A 130 -12.95 -41.82 -11.72
C VAL A 130 -11.79 -41.75 -10.75
N ILE A 131 -12.01 -42.06 -9.47
CA ILE A 131 -10.95 -42.05 -8.46
C ILE A 131 -10.39 -43.48 -8.32
N HIS A 132 -9.07 -43.59 -8.45
CA HIS A 132 -8.36 -44.88 -8.44
C HIS A 132 -7.75 -45.21 -7.10
N GLN A 133 -7.15 -44.21 -6.45
CA GLN A 133 -6.47 -44.37 -5.18
C GLN A 133 -6.46 -43.08 -4.37
N ILE A 134 -6.53 -43.26 -3.05
CA ILE A 134 -6.26 -42.24 -2.04
C ILE A 134 -5.46 -42.94 -0.94
N GLY A 135 -4.31 -42.40 -0.57
CA GLY A 135 -3.45 -42.99 0.45
C GLY A 135 -2.56 -41.96 1.12
N VAL A 136 -1.96 -42.39 2.23
CA VAL A 136 -0.96 -41.62 2.99
C VAL A 136 0.28 -42.49 3.12
N ILE A 137 1.45 -41.94 2.78
CA ILE A 137 2.74 -42.61 3.01
C ILE A 137 3.40 -41.96 4.22
N ARG A 138 3.61 -42.75 5.27
CA ARG A 138 4.23 -42.36 6.53
C ARG A 138 5.38 -43.32 6.83
N ASP A 139 6.57 -42.79 7.10
CA ASP A 139 7.78 -43.59 7.36
C ASP A 139 8.06 -44.66 6.28
N GLY A 140 7.81 -44.32 5.01
CA GLY A 140 7.98 -45.21 3.86
C GLY A 140 6.90 -46.29 3.70
N ARG A 141 5.93 -46.37 4.61
CA ARG A 141 4.80 -47.30 4.53
C ARG A 141 3.56 -46.59 3.99
N ARG A 142 2.98 -47.14 2.91
CA ARG A 142 1.71 -46.67 2.35
C ARG A 142 0.53 -47.23 3.13
N GLU A 143 -0.36 -46.35 3.55
CA GLU A 143 -1.66 -46.63 4.15
C GLU A 143 -2.74 -46.29 3.12
N ASP A 144 -3.60 -47.26 2.78
CA ASP A 144 -4.75 -47.00 1.91
C ASP A 144 -5.83 -46.26 2.70
N ARG A 145 -6.29 -45.13 2.17
CA ARG A 145 -7.30 -44.26 2.79
C ARG A 145 -8.54 -44.11 1.91
N LEU A 146 -8.67 -44.86 0.81
CA LEU A 146 -9.77 -44.73 -0.14
C LEU A 146 -11.14 -45.02 0.50
N LYS A 147 -11.18 -45.96 1.47
CA LYS A 147 -12.42 -46.36 2.16
C LYS A 147 -12.88 -45.34 3.21
N ASP A 148 -11.94 -44.62 3.82
CA ASP A 148 -12.20 -43.69 4.93
C ASP A 148 -12.16 -42.22 4.46
N ALA A 149 -11.77 -41.98 3.21
CA ALA A 149 -11.76 -40.65 2.61
C ALA A 149 -13.20 -40.13 2.45
N ARG A 150 -13.44 -38.93 2.98
CA ARG A 150 -14.70 -38.23 2.77
C ARG A 150 -14.60 -37.40 1.50
N ILE A 151 -15.43 -37.71 0.50
CA ILE A 151 -15.45 -36.99 -0.77
C ILE A 151 -16.71 -36.15 -0.83
N GLU A 152 -16.53 -34.84 -0.85
CA GLU A 152 -17.61 -33.89 -0.95
C GLU A 152 -17.62 -33.26 -2.33
N LEU A 153 -18.69 -33.47 -3.09
CA LEU A 153 -18.91 -32.70 -4.29
C LEU A 153 -19.43 -31.32 -3.91
N MET A 154 -18.56 -30.33 -4.08
CA MET A 154 -18.91 -28.94 -3.90
C MET A 154 -19.29 -28.34 -5.26
N ARG A 155 -20.48 -27.75 -5.30
CA ARG A 155 -20.83 -26.77 -6.32
C ARG A 155 -20.32 -25.42 -5.83
N ARG A 156 -19.08 -25.09 -6.17
CA ARG A 156 -18.46 -23.84 -5.77
C ARG A 156 -18.62 -22.86 -6.92
N GLU A 157 -19.76 -22.18 -6.98
CA GLU A 157 -20.01 -21.08 -7.94
C GLU A 157 -19.17 -19.86 -7.55
N GLN A 158 -17.85 -19.98 -7.64
CA GLN A 158 -16.89 -18.96 -7.21
C GLN A 158 -17.05 -17.65 -7.99
N GLN A 159 -17.75 -17.69 -9.12
CA GLN A 159 -18.00 -16.56 -9.99
C GLN A 159 -19.46 -16.09 -9.96
N LEU A 160 -20.29 -16.55 -9.02
CA LEU A 160 -21.69 -16.09 -8.90
C LEU A 160 -21.77 -14.60 -8.54
N GLU A 161 -20.84 -14.12 -7.71
CA GLU A 161 -20.68 -12.69 -7.41
C GLU A 161 -20.34 -11.86 -8.66
N ARG A 162 -19.78 -12.51 -9.69
CA ARG A 162 -19.53 -11.96 -11.03
C ARG A 162 -20.62 -12.34 -12.04
N GLN A 163 -21.75 -12.88 -11.58
CA GLN A 163 -22.88 -13.28 -12.40
C GLN A 163 -22.54 -14.36 -13.45
N MET A 164 -21.65 -15.30 -13.10
CA MET A 164 -21.22 -16.40 -13.97
C MET A 164 -21.45 -17.77 -13.32
N ILE A 165 -21.95 -18.72 -14.11
CA ILE A 165 -22.15 -20.14 -13.79
C ILE A 165 -21.45 -20.96 -14.88
N ASP A 166 -20.37 -21.68 -14.53
CA ASP A 166 -19.56 -22.48 -15.47
C ASP A 166 -19.88 -23.99 -15.43
N GLY A 167 -20.67 -24.41 -14.45
CA GLY A 167 -21.04 -25.81 -14.25
C GLY A 167 -19.92 -26.71 -13.71
N VAL A 168 -18.74 -26.16 -13.41
CA VAL A 168 -17.61 -26.93 -12.86
C VAL A 168 -17.94 -27.37 -11.43
N ARG A 169 -17.70 -28.65 -11.14
CA ARG A 169 -17.78 -29.21 -9.78
C ARG A 169 -16.39 -29.48 -9.26
N THR A 170 -16.22 -29.30 -7.95
CA THR A 170 -14.99 -29.67 -7.24
C THR A 170 -15.29 -30.84 -6.30
N ALA A 171 -14.62 -31.96 -6.49
CA ALA A 171 -14.55 -33.01 -5.49
C ALA A 171 -13.47 -32.65 -4.47
N LEU A 172 -13.91 -32.28 -3.25
CA LEU A 172 -13.03 -32.08 -2.10
C LEU A 172 -12.81 -33.43 -1.43
N VAL A 173 -11.58 -33.93 -1.50
CA VAL A 173 -11.18 -35.18 -0.87
C VAL A 173 -10.60 -34.84 0.51
N VAL A 174 -11.32 -35.15 1.58
CA VAL A 174 -10.85 -34.92 2.95
C VAL A 174 -10.24 -36.21 3.49
N ILE A 175 -8.94 -36.17 3.78
CA ILE A 175 -8.16 -37.31 4.29
C ILE A 175 -7.90 -37.08 5.78
N ALA A 176 -8.36 -38.00 6.62
CA ALA A 176 -8.16 -37.93 8.07
C ALA A 176 -6.74 -38.33 8.48
N ASP A 177 -6.24 -37.76 9.60
CA ASP A 177 -4.91 -38.05 10.17
C ASP A 177 -3.74 -37.84 9.19
N VAL A 178 -3.73 -36.72 8.47
CA VAL A 178 -2.55 -36.26 7.71
C VAL A 178 -1.73 -35.32 8.58
N ARG A 179 -0.42 -35.55 8.64
CA ARG A 179 0.55 -34.79 9.45
C ARG A 179 1.61 -34.15 8.55
N VAL A 180 2.32 -33.16 9.09
CA VAL A 180 3.49 -32.59 8.43
C VAL A 180 4.52 -33.70 8.18
N GLY A 181 5.05 -33.78 6.96
CA GLY A 181 5.96 -34.84 6.51
C GLY A 181 5.30 -36.06 5.88
N ASP A 182 4.00 -36.28 6.07
CA ASP A 182 3.28 -37.36 5.39
C ASP A 182 3.14 -37.06 3.88
N VAL A 183 3.23 -38.10 3.04
CA VAL A 183 2.93 -37.99 1.60
C VAL A 183 1.47 -38.34 1.35
N VAL A 184 0.68 -37.40 0.87
CA VAL A 184 -0.66 -37.67 0.34
C VAL A 184 -0.53 -38.15 -1.10
N ASP A 185 -1.05 -39.34 -1.37
CA ASP A 185 -0.93 -40.10 -2.63
C ASP A 185 -2.31 -40.27 -3.26
N VAL A 186 -2.59 -39.57 -4.36
CA VAL A 186 -3.91 -39.59 -5.01
C VAL A 186 -3.76 -39.86 -6.50
N ALA A 187 -4.58 -40.75 -7.05
CA ALA A 187 -4.73 -40.86 -8.50
C ALA A 187 -6.17 -40.98 -8.95
N TYR A 188 -6.47 -40.33 -10.08
CA TYR A 188 -7.79 -40.28 -10.68
C TYR A 188 -7.71 -40.08 -12.20
N THR A 189 -8.78 -40.39 -12.90
CA THR A 189 -8.98 -40.08 -14.32
C THR A 189 -10.20 -39.18 -14.46
N VAL A 190 -10.09 -38.14 -15.30
CA VAL A 190 -11.22 -37.39 -15.82
C VAL A 190 -11.44 -37.83 -17.27
N GLU A 191 -12.59 -38.46 -17.51
CA GLU A 191 -12.98 -39.00 -18.82
C GLU A 191 -13.98 -38.04 -19.47
N GLY A 192 -13.75 -37.65 -20.73
CA GLY A 192 -14.66 -36.82 -21.50
C GLY A 192 -14.10 -35.42 -21.83
N GLU A 193 -14.69 -34.81 -22.84
CA GLU A 193 -14.29 -33.52 -23.40
C GLU A 193 -15.52 -32.71 -23.79
N ASN A 194 -15.35 -31.40 -23.93
CA ASN A 194 -16.45 -30.53 -24.33
C ASN A 194 -16.73 -30.75 -25.83
N PRO A 195 -17.94 -31.19 -26.23
CA PRO A 195 -18.26 -31.49 -27.63
C PRO A 195 -18.13 -30.27 -28.55
N ILE A 196 -18.15 -29.05 -28.00
CA ILE A 196 -18.03 -27.80 -28.76
C ILE A 196 -16.67 -27.67 -29.47
N PHE A 197 -15.67 -28.46 -29.07
CA PHE A 197 -14.34 -28.48 -29.69
C PHE A 197 -14.22 -29.49 -30.84
N GLU A 198 -15.32 -30.15 -31.23
CA GLU A 198 -15.41 -31.00 -32.41
C GLU A 198 -14.35 -32.12 -32.46
N GLY A 199 -13.99 -32.69 -31.31
CA GLY A 199 -12.99 -33.76 -31.22
C GLY A 199 -11.54 -33.30 -31.22
N ARG A 200 -11.27 -32.00 -31.40
CA ARG A 200 -9.91 -31.45 -31.48
C ARG A 200 -9.32 -31.23 -30.09
N PHE A 201 -8.06 -31.61 -29.93
CA PHE A 201 -7.31 -31.50 -28.69
C PHE A 201 -6.40 -30.27 -28.70
N ALA A 202 -6.44 -29.52 -27.61
CA ALA A 202 -5.45 -28.50 -27.25
C ALA A 202 -5.25 -28.51 -25.74
N ALA A 203 -4.01 -28.32 -25.28
CA ALA A 203 -3.69 -28.26 -23.86
C ALA A 203 -2.41 -27.50 -23.60
N LEU A 204 -2.41 -26.71 -22.52
CA LEU A 204 -1.20 -26.13 -21.93
C LEU A 204 -0.76 -26.97 -20.72
N LEU A 205 0.31 -27.75 -20.90
CA LEU A 205 0.81 -28.69 -19.89
C LEU A 205 1.99 -28.07 -19.14
N HIS A 206 1.77 -27.66 -17.89
CA HIS A 206 2.84 -27.10 -17.07
C HIS A 206 3.95 -28.12 -16.79
N VAL A 207 5.21 -27.68 -16.93
CA VAL A 207 6.39 -28.52 -16.70
C VAL A 207 7.19 -28.11 -15.46
N ALA A 208 6.63 -27.22 -14.65
CA ALA A 208 7.05 -26.84 -13.30
C ALA A 208 5.85 -26.27 -12.52
N ALA A 209 5.98 -26.17 -11.20
CA ALA A 209 4.94 -25.68 -10.29
C ALA A 209 5.49 -24.67 -9.27
N ASP A 210 4.64 -24.19 -8.36
CA ASP A 210 4.99 -23.28 -7.26
C ASP A 210 5.74 -23.97 -6.09
N ALA A 211 5.95 -25.29 -6.22
CA ALA A 211 6.70 -26.13 -5.31
C ALA A 211 7.63 -27.08 -6.10
N PRO A 212 8.72 -27.57 -5.47
CA PRO A 212 9.66 -28.47 -6.12
C PRO A 212 9.00 -29.80 -6.46
N ILE A 213 9.21 -30.27 -7.68
CA ILE A 213 8.74 -31.57 -8.15
C ILE A 213 9.94 -32.49 -8.28
N ASP A 214 10.00 -33.57 -7.49
CA ASP A 214 11.11 -34.52 -7.65
C ASP A 214 11.01 -35.24 -8.98
N ARG A 215 9.79 -35.63 -9.36
CA ARG A 215 9.55 -36.36 -10.59
C ARG A 215 8.28 -35.89 -11.30
N LEU A 216 8.46 -35.39 -12.51
CA LEU A 216 7.39 -35.03 -13.43
C LEU A 216 7.38 -35.99 -14.60
N HIS A 217 6.24 -36.61 -14.87
CA HIS A 217 6.00 -37.42 -16.05
C HIS A 217 4.77 -36.89 -16.78
N LEU A 218 4.94 -36.53 -18.06
CA LEU A 218 3.86 -36.19 -18.97
C LEU A 218 3.86 -37.20 -20.10
N ARG A 219 2.70 -37.80 -20.40
CA ARG A 219 2.53 -38.71 -21.53
C ARG A 219 1.24 -38.40 -22.27
N ILE A 220 1.28 -38.25 -23.59
CA ILE A 220 0.09 -38.15 -24.44
C ILE A 220 0.17 -39.29 -25.45
N GLU A 221 -0.87 -40.11 -25.55
CA GLU A 221 -0.97 -41.13 -26.58
C GLU A 221 -2.21 -40.94 -27.45
N GLY A 222 -2.12 -41.31 -28.72
CA GLY A 222 -3.25 -41.26 -29.65
C GLY A 222 -3.01 -42.03 -30.94
N PRO A 223 -4.01 -42.16 -31.81
CA PRO A 223 -3.82 -42.75 -33.13
C PRO A 223 -2.84 -41.92 -33.97
N PRO A 224 -1.99 -42.55 -34.81
CA PRO A 224 -1.01 -41.85 -35.65
C PRO A 224 -1.59 -40.77 -36.58
N GLN A 225 -2.90 -40.83 -36.87
CA GLN A 225 -3.58 -39.88 -37.75
C GLN A 225 -3.84 -38.50 -37.09
N ARG A 226 -3.81 -38.42 -35.76
CA ARG A 226 -4.03 -37.17 -35.00
C ARG A 226 -2.76 -36.32 -35.02
N GLN A 227 -2.71 -35.23 -35.78
CA GLN A 227 -1.49 -34.43 -35.91
C GLN A 227 -1.31 -33.49 -34.71
N LEU A 228 -0.30 -33.73 -33.86
CA LEU A 228 -0.04 -32.92 -32.65
C LEU A 228 1.17 -31.99 -32.82
N GLN A 229 0.90 -30.68 -32.90
CA GLN A 229 1.92 -29.65 -32.76
C GLN A 229 2.30 -29.47 -31.29
N VAL A 230 3.58 -29.18 -31.02
CA VAL A 230 4.09 -28.92 -29.67
C VAL A 230 5.02 -27.71 -29.68
N ARG A 231 4.85 -26.82 -28.71
CA ARG A 231 5.71 -25.66 -28.48
C ARG A 231 6.01 -25.50 -26.99
N GLY A 232 7.28 -25.27 -26.65
CA GLY A 232 7.66 -24.81 -25.32
C GLY A 232 7.27 -23.35 -25.09
N ILE A 233 6.61 -23.07 -23.97
CA ILE A 233 6.28 -21.73 -23.48
C ILE A 233 7.17 -21.45 -22.27
N ALA A 234 7.99 -20.39 -22.35
CA ALA A 234 9.01 -20.08 -21.34
C ALA A 234 9.96 -21.25 -21.04
N THR A 235 10.17 -22.14 -22.03
CA THR A 235 11.06 -23.30 -21.95
C THR A 235 11.45 -23.75 -23.36
N ASP A 236 12.62 -24.37 -23.46
CA ASP A 236 13.19 -25.01 -24.64
C ASP A 236 13.01 -26.55 -24.64
N LEU A 237 12.26 -27.09 -23.67
CA LEU A 237 11.99 -28.51 -23.55
C LEU A 237 11.25 -29.06 -24.78
N VAL A 238 11.73 -30.19 -25.29
CA VAL A 238 11.12 -30.93 -26.39
C VAL A 238 10.74 -32.32 -25.89
N PRO A 239 9.46 -32.73 -25.97
CA PRO A 239 9.08 -34.09 -25.58
C PRO A 239 9.60 -35.12 -26.59
N GLU A 240 9.92 -36.31 -26.10
CA GLU A 240 10.21 -37.47 -26.92
C GLU A 240 8.97 -37.87 -27.74
N ARG A 241 9.18 -38.27 -29.00
CA ARG A 241 8.12 -38.80 -29.87
C ARG A 241 8.48 -40.21 -30.32
N PHE A 242 7.57 -41.14 -30.12
CA PHE A 242 7.76 -42.54 -30.55
C PHE A 242 6.41 -43.22 -30.79
N GLU A 243 6.42 -44.42 -31.36
CA GLU A 243 5.23 -45.27 -31.51
C GLU A 243 5.25 -46.42 -30.49
N GLU A 244 4.09 -46.71 -29.91
CA GLU A 244 3.91 -47.82 -28.97
C GLU A 244 2.52 -48.42 -29.16
N GLY A 245 2.44 -49.73 -29.47
CA GLY A 245 1.16 -50.42 -29.63
C GLY A 245 0.27 -49.84 -30.75
N GLY A 246 0.87 -49.39 -31.86
CA GLY A 246 0.15 -48.78 -32.99
C GLY A 246 -0.39 -47.37 -32.70
N ARG A 247 0.13 -46.71 -31.66
CA ARG A 247 -0.23 -45.34 -31.27
C ARG A 247 1.01 -44.46 -31.29
N GLN A 248 0.83 -43.20 -31.64
CA GLN A 248 1.85 -42.19 -31.41
C GLN A 248 1.86 -41.80 -29.93
N VAL A 249 3.05 -41.54 -29.38
CA VAL A 249 3.26 -41.14 -27.99
C VAL A 249 4.17 -39.92 -27.95
N LEU A 250 3.74 -38.90 -27.19
CA LEU A 250 4.56 -37.79 -26.73
C LEU A 250 4.89 -38.03 -25.26
N ARG A 251 6.16 -37.97 -24.88
CA ARG A 251 6.58 -38.18 -23.49
C ARG A 251 7.59 -37.12 -23.04
N LEU A 252 7.39 -36.61 -21.83
CA LEU A 252 8.38 -35.82 -21.11
C LEU A 252 8.57 -36.43 -19.72
N VAL A 253 9.82 -36.72 -19.37
CA VAL A 253 10.21 -37.08 -18.00
C VAL A 253 11.19 -36.03 -17.52
N ARG A 254 10.95 -35.49 -16.33
CA ARG A 254 11.89 -34.60 -15.64
C ARG A 254 12.08 -35.07 -14.22
N GLU A 255 13.32 -34.96 -13.77
CA GLU A 255 13.69 -35.20 -12.38
C GLU A 255 14.18 -33.86 -11.79
N HIS A 256 13.94 -33.63 -10.50
CA HIS A 256 14.44 -32.48 -9.74
C HIS A 256 14.05 -31.12 -10.35
N VAL A 257 12.76 -30.94 -10.63
CA VAL A 257 12.22 -29.69 -11.16
C VAL A 257 12.14 -28.64 -10.06
N ALA A 258 12.95 -27.60 -10.21
CA ALA A 258 12.93 -26.44 -9.33
C ALA A 258 11.56 -25.75 -9.33
N PRO A 259 11.12 -25.19 -8.18
CA PRO A 259 9.89 -24.42 -8.10
C PRO A 259 10.01 -23.09 -8.86
N VAL A 260 8.87 -22.64 -9.37
CA VAL A 260 8.70 -21.31 -9.94
C VAL A 260 8.13 -20.39 -8.86
N VAL A 261 8.90 -19.37 -8.49
CA VAL A 261 8.48 -18.37 -7.51
C VAL A 261 7.91 -17.16 -8.25
N ASP A 262 6.59 -17.01 -8.17
CA ASP A 262 5.86 -15.87 -8.75
C ASP A 262 6.22 -14.55 -8.04
N GLU A 263 6.20 -13.45 -8.78
CA GLU A 263 6.53 -12.11 -8.29
C GLU A 263 5.34 -11.18 -8.47
N ALA A 264 5.07 -10.33 -7.47
CA ALA A 264 3.90 -9.48 -7.47
C ALA A 264 3.87 -8.56 -8.70
N ALA A 265 2.69 -8.35 -9.27
CA ALA A 265 2.47 -7.52 -10.45
C ALA A 265 3.39 -7.89 -11.64
N THR A 266 3.67 -9.17 -11.86
CA THR A 266 4.23 -9.62 -13.14
C THR A 266 3.19 -9.44 -14.25
N PRO A 267 3.53 -8.84 -15.41
CA PRO A 267 2.54 -8.60 -16.45
C PRO A 267 1.89 -9.88 -16.97
N PRO A 268 0.58 -9.88 -17.28
CA PRO A 268 -0.14 -11.07 -17.72
C PRO A 268 0.37 -11.64 -19.05
N TRP A 269 0.96 -10.80 -19.92
CA TRP A 269 1.58 -11.24 -21.17
C TRP A 269 2.94 -11.91 -20.98
N PHE A 270 3.56 -11.81 -19.79
CA PHE A 270 4.80 -12.50 -19.45
C PHE A 270 4.49 -13.83 -18.76
N LYS A 271 4.92 -14.95 -19.36
CA LYS A 271 4.60 -16.29 -18.84
C LYS A 271 5.72 -16.79 -17.93
N VAL A 272 5.37 -16.93 -16.65
CA VAL A 272 6.29 -17.31 -15.56
C VAL A 272 6.39 -18.83 -15.42
N TYR A 273 5.29 -19.56 -15.57
CA TYR A 273 5.27 -21.01 -15.46
C TYR A 273 5.61 -21.66 -16.81
N PRO A 274 6.73 -22.40 -16.92
CA PRO A 274 7.09 -23.09 -18.15
C PRO A 274 6.06 -24.17 -18.46
N ALA A 275 5.76 -24.35 -19.75
CA ALA A 275 4.76 -25.32 -20.20
C ALA A 275 5.06 -25.86 -21.60
N LEU A 276 4.50 -27.02 -21.92
CA LEU A 276 4.34 -27.50 -23.28
C LEU A 276 2.92 -27.16 -23.75
N HIS A 277 2.79 -26.32 -24.76
CA HIS A 277 1.54 -26.12 -25.45
C HIS A 277 1.42 -27.16 -26.56
N VAL A 278 0.37 -27.97 -26.51
CA VAL A 278 0.07 -29.03 -27.49
C VAL A 278 -1.23 -28.67 -28.19
N SER A 279 -1.28 -28.75 -29.51
CA SER A 279 -2.49 -28.43 -30.28
C SER A 279 -2.59 -29.26 -31.56
N GLU A 280 -3.81 -29.65 -31.94
CA GLU A 280 -4.12 -30.24 -33.24
C GLU A 280 -4.41 -29.22 -34.35
N TYR A 281 -4.50 -27.92 -34.03
CA TYR A 281 -4.75 -26.90 -35.03
C TYR A 281 -3.48 -26.61 -35.83
N GLY A 282 -3.59 -26.71 -37.15
CA GLY A 282 -2.51 -26.39 -38.10
C GLY A 282 -2.11 -24.92 -38.12
N SER A 283 -3.11 -24.05 -37.97
CA SER A 283 -3.01 -22.61 -38.18
C SER A 283 -4.10 -21.86 -37.43
N TRP A 284 -3.95 -20.54 -37.29
CA TRP A 284 -5.01 -19.68 -36.76
C TRP A 284 -6.24 -19.63 -37.67
N ALA A 285 -6.07 -19.84 -38.98
CA ALA A 285 -7.17 -19.97 -39.93
C ALA A 285 -8.11 -21.14 -39.60
N GLU A 286 -7.58 -22.26 -39.10
CA GLU A 286 -8.42 -23.38 -38.65
C GLU A 286 -9.20 -23.05 -37.37
N VAL A 287 -8.61 -22.23 -36.48
CA VAL A 287 -9.30 -21.74 -35.29
C VAL A 287 -10.41 -20.76 -35.68
N ASP A 288 -10.13 -19.88 -36.65
CA ASP A 288 -11.11 -18.98 -37.23
C ASP A 288 -12.28 -19.76 -37.88
N GLN A 289 -12.01 -20.78 -38.69
CA GLN A 289 -13.06 -21.62 -39.29
C GLN A 289 -13.96 -22.29 -38.24
N TRP A 290 -13.37 -22.76 -37.13
CA TRP A 290 -14.14 -23.27 -35.99
C TRP A 290 -15.01 -22.17 -35.38
N ALA A 291 -14.44 -20.99 -35.13
CA ALA A 291 -15.19 -19.85 -34.59
C ALA A 291 -16.32 -19.39 -35.53
N GLN A 292 -16.11 -19.38 -36.85
CA GLN A 292 -17.14 -19.03 -37.84
C GLN A 292 -18.36 -19.95 -37.76
N ARG A 293 -18.19 -21.24 -37.44
CA ARG A 293 -19.33 -22.17 -37.20
C ARG A 293 -20.08 -21.88 -35.90
N LEU A 294 -19.39 -21.33 -34.89
CA LEU A 294 -20.01 -20.92 -33.63
C LEU A 294 -20.78 -19.61 -33.77
N PHE A 295 -20.19 -18.64 -34.48
CA PHE A 295 -20.71 -17.29 -34.65
C PHE A 295 -21.38 -17.08 -36.02
N ALA A 296 -21.88 -18.15 -36.64
CA ALA A 296 -22.52 -18.08 -37.94
C ALA A 296 -23.67 -17.05 -37.92
N PRO A 297 -23.74 -16.12 -38.88
CA PRO A 297 -24.81 -15.13 -38.92
C PRO A 297 -26.18 -15.80 -39.07
N GLU A 298 -27.13 -15.41 -38.23
CA GLU A 298 -28.53 -15.82 -38.37
C GLU A 298 -29.32 -14.77 -39.17
N PRO A 299 -30.36 -15.17 -39.93
CA PRO A 299 -31.26 -14.23 -40.57
C PRO A 299 -31.87 -13.24 -39.57
N MET A 300 -31.90 -11.96 -39.93
CA MET A 300 -32.41 -10.92 -39.03
C MET A 300 -33.90 -11.13 -38.73
N GLN A 301 -34.21 -11.27 -37.44
CA GLN A 301 -35.56 -11.47 -36.93
C GLN A 301 -36.30 -10.13 -36.74
N PRO A 302 -37.66 -10.11 -36.79
CA PRO A 302 -38.44 -8.87 -36.73
C PRO A 302 -38.13 -7.96 -35.54
N ALA A 303 -37.96 -8.51 -34.33
CA ALA A 303 -37.65 -7.73 -33.13
C ALA A 303 -36.28 -7.02 -33.21
N VAL A 304 -35.29 -7.65 -33.84
CA VAL A 304 -33.96 -7.05 -34.06
C VAL A 304 -34.07 -5.97 -35.14
N ALA A 305 -34.79 -6.23 -36.22
CA ALA A 305 -35.04 -5.26 -37.29
C ALA A 305 -35.77 -4.00 -36.79
N GLU A 306 -36.75 -4.16 -35.90
CA GLU A 306 -37.45 -3.03 -35.25
C GLU A 306 -36.47 -2.18 -34.44
N ARG A 307 -35.56 -2.80 -33.69
CA ARG A 307 -34.54 -2.06 -32.94
C ARG A 307 -33.56 -1.33 -33.86
N VAL A 308 -33.17 -1.95 -34.97
CA VAL A 308 -32.36 -1.30 -36.02
C VAL A 308 -33.09 -0.09 -36.59
N ALA A 309 -34.39 -0.22 -36.91
CA ALA A 309 -35.19 0.88 -37.42
C ALA A 309 -35.31 2.03 -36.41
N ALA A 310 -35.46 1.72 -35.12
CA ALA A 310 -35.46 2.73 -34.05
C ALA A 310 -34.13 3.50 -33.99
N ILE A 311 -32.99 2.81 -34.06
CA ILE A 311 -31.66 3.46 -34.07
C ILE A 311 -31.50 4.32 -35.33
N LYS A 312 -31.96 3.88 -36.50
CA LYS A 312 -31.94 4.70 -37.73
C LYS A 312 -32.83 5.95 -37.61
N ALA A 313 -33.97 5.83 -36.95
CA ALA A 313 -34.91 6.93 -36.76
C ALA A 313 -34.37 8.02 -35.81
N GLU A 314 -33.46 7.69 -34.89
CA GLU A 314 -32.71 8.67 -34.08
C GLU A 314 -31.80 9.58 -34.95
N GLY A 315 -31.46 9.14 -36.18
CA GLY A 315 -30.61 9.88 -37.11
C GLY A 315 -29.12 9.83 -36.75
N GLY A 316 -28.33 10.76 -37.29
CA GLY A 316 -26.91 10.91 -37.00
C GLY A 316 -25.95 10.21 -37.97
N THR A 317 -24.65 10.39 -37.73
CA THR A 317 -23.57 9.78 -38.53
C THR A 317 -23.45 8.27 -38.25
N PRO A 318 -22.78 7.49 -39.13
CA PRO A 318 -22.52 6.07 -38.86
C PRO A 318 -21.87 5.81 -37.49
N GLU A 319 -20.94 6.67 -37.05
CA GLU A 319 -20.28 6.58 -35.74
C GLU A 319 -21.27 6.77 -34.59
N GLN A 320 -22.23 7.69 -34.73
CA GLN A 320 -23.28 7.93 -33.75
C GLN A 320 -24.25 6.74 -33.66
N GLN A 321 -24.58 6.12 -34.80
CA GLN A 321 -25.42 4.92 -34.84
C GLN A 321 -24.71 3.70 -34.21
N VAL A 322 -23.41 3.53 -34.44
CA VAL A 322 -22.60 2.50 -33.76
C VAL A 322 -22.59 2.73 -32.26
N ALA A 323 -22.35 3.96 -31.82
CA ALA A 323 -22.34 4.31 -30.40
C ALA A 323 -23.71 4.06 -29.75
N ALA A 324 -24.81 4.36 -30.45
CA ALA A 324 -26.17 4.11 -29.97
C ALA A 324 -26.47 2.60 -29.88
N ALA A 325 -26.09 1.80 -30.88
CA ALA A 325 -26.24 0.35 -30.86
C ALA A 325 -25.44 -0.28 -29.72
N LEU A 326 -24.18 0.12 -29.55
CA LEU A 326 -23.32 -0.35 -28.48
C LEU A 326 -23.85 0.03 -27.09
N ARG A 327 -24.24 1.29 -26.90
CA ARG A 327 -24.85 1.77 -25.66
C ARG A 327 -26.09 0.97 -25.29
N PHE A 328 -26.96 0.72 -26.28
CA PHE A 328 -28.15 -0.10 -26.07
C PHE A 328 -27.78 -1.50 -25.55
N VAL A 329 -26.83 -2.18 -26.18
CA VAL A 329 -26.41 -3.52 -25.72
C VAL A 329 -25.73 -3.45 -24.35
N GLN A 330 -24.94 -2.41 -24.07
CA GLN A 330 -24.27 -2.23 -22.76
C GLN A 330 -25.30 -2.03 -21.64
N ASP A 331 -26.15 -1.03 -21.77
CA ASP A 331 -27.00 -0.54 -20.68
C ASP A 331 -28.29 -1.33 -20.54
N GLU A 332 -28.86 -1.84 -21.63
CA GLU A 332 -30.18 -2.49 -21.63
C GLU A 332 -30.12 -4.02 -21.64
N VAL A 333 -28.94 -4.63 -21.74
CA VAL A 333 -28.77 -6.09 -21.69
C VAL A 333 -27.84 -6.43 -20.53
N ARG A 334 -28.38 -7.04 -19.48
CA ARG A 334 -27.62 -7.38 -18.29
C ARG A 334 -26.64 -8.52 -18.57
N TYR A 335 -25.42 -8.37 -18.06
CA TYR A 335 -24.42 -9.43 -18.15
C TYR A 335 -24.78 -10.60 -17.23
N PHE A 336 -24.91 -11.81 -17.78
CA PHE A 336 -25.07 -13.04 -17.02
C PHE A 336 -24.57 -14.22 -17.84
N SER A 337 -23.55 -14.91 -17.35
CA SER A 337 -22.97 -16.07 -18.06
C SER A 337 -23.50 -17.38 -17.51
N VAL A 338 -24.05 -18.20 -18.41
CA VAL A 338 -24.41 -19.59 -18.16
C VAL A 338 -23.67 -20.45 -19.18
N SER A 339 -22.50 -20.93 -18.78
CA SER A 339 -21.58 -21.69 -19.62
C SER A 339 -21.75 -23.20 -19.44
N LEU A 340 -22.98 -23.71 -19.59
CA LEU A 340 -23.30 -25.13 -19.48
C LEU A 340 -23.26 -25.82 -20.86
N GLY A 341 -22.48 -26.89 -20.99
CA GLY A 341 -22.37 -27.65 -22.24
C GLY A 341 -21.90 -26.78 -23.41
N GLU A 342 -22.59 -26.84 -24.55
CA GLU A 342 -22.26 -26.05 -25.75
C GLU A 342 -22.34 -24.53 -25.53
N SER A 343 -23.20 -24.07 -24.61
CA SER A 343 -23.33 -22.65 -24.23
C SER A 343 -22.07 -22.08 -23.58
N SER A 344 -21.05 -22.90 -23.35
CA SER A 344 -19.72 -22.42 -22.97
C SER A 344 -19.10 -21.51 -24.06
N HIS A 345 -19.27 -21.85 -25.34
CA HIS A 345 -18.66 -21.11 -26.46
C HIS A 345 -19.66 -20.70 -27.55
N ARG A 346 -20.77 -21.44 -27.73
CA ARG A 346 -21.80 -21.08 -28.70
C ARG A 346 -22.66 -19.94 -28.16
N PRO A 347 -22.82 -18.81 -28.88
CA PRO A 347 -23.69 -17.72 -28.46
C PRO A 347 -25.17 -18.10 -28.64
N LYS A 348 -26.05 -17.45 -27.87
CA LYS A 348 -27.49 -17.42 -28.13
C LYS A 348 -27.80 -16.64 -29.40
N ALA A 349 -28.94 -16.98 -30.01
CA ALA A 349 -29.54 -16.18 -31.08
C ALA A 349 -29.75 -14.71 -30.63
N PRO A 350 -29.39 -13.70 -31.46
CA PRO A 350 -29.56 -12.29 -31.13
C PRO A 350 -30.98 -11.91 -30.67
N SER A 351 -32.01 -12.48 -31.31
CA SER A 351 -33.42 -12.24 -30.95
C SER A 351 -33.75 -12.71 -29.55
N LYS A 352 -33.14 -13.82 -29.10
CA LYS A 352 -33.31 -14.36 -27.75
C LYS A 352 -32.60 -13.47 -26.72
N THR A 353 -31.36 -13.07 -26.98
CA THR A 353 -30.63 -12.13 -26.11
C THR A 353 -31.38 -10.80 -25.96
N LEU A 354 -31.97 -10.30 -27.05
CA LEU A 354 -32.80 -9.10 -27.04
C LEU A 354 -34.11 -9.27 -26.25
N ALA A 355 -34.79 -10.42 -26.40
CA ALA A 355 -36.02 -10.70 -25.69
C ALA A 355 -35.80 -10.88 -24.18
N GLU A 356 -34.73 -11.59 -23.79
CA GLU A 356 -34.39 -11.87 -22.39
C GLU A 356 -33.73 -10.67 -21.70
N ARG A 357 -33.15 -9.74 -22.46
CA ARG A 357 -32.28 -8.65 -21.95
C ARG A 357 -31.16 -9.17 -21.05
N LEU A 358 -30.64 -10.35 -21.38
CA LEU A 358 -29.70 -11.12 -20.57
C LEU A 358 -28.75 -11.94 -21.45
N GLY A 359 -27.44 -11.80 -21.25
CA GLY A 359 -26.43 -12.59 -21.96
C GLY A 359 -25.00 -12.32 -21.49
N ASP A 360 -24.05 -13.17 -21.87
CA ASP A 360 -22.62 -12.97 -21.60
C ASP A 360 -21.87 -12.36 -22.80
N CYS A 361 -20.52 -12.40 -22.78
CA CYS A 361 -19.70 -11.72 -23.77
C CYS A 361 -20.03 -12.10 -25.22
N LYS A 362 -20.16 -13.40 -25.51
CA LYS A 362 -20.50 -13.92 -26.84
C LYS A 362 -21.93 -13.58 -27.25
N ASP A 363 -22.90 -13.65 -26.32
CA ASP A 363 -24.30 -13.32 -26.59
C ASP A 363 -24.47 -11.83 -26.92
N LYS A 364 -23.82 -10.96 -26.14
CA LYS A 364 -23.88 -9.51 -26.33
C LYS A 364 -23.15 -9.08 -27.60
N VAL A 365 -22.02 -9.71 -27.95
CA VAL A 365 -21.33 -9.47 -29.23
C VAL A 365 -22.20 -9.88 -30.41
N MET A 366 -22.87 -11.03 -30.36
CA MET A 366 -23.75 -11.43 -31.46
C MET A 366 -24.95 -10.51 -31.63
N LEU A 367 -25.56 -10.05 -30.53
CA LEU A 367 -26.61 -9.03 -30.62
C LEU A 367 -26.09 -7.72 -31.21
N LEU A 368 -24.94 -7.23 -30.76
CA LEU A 368 -24.33 -6.01 -31.30
C LEU A 368 -24.05 -6.15 -32.80
N ASN A 369 -23.41 -7.23 -33.24
CA ASN A 369 -23.10 -7.45 -34.64
C ASN A 369 -24.35 -7.54 -35.51
N ALA A 370 -25.42 -8.18 -35.02
CA ALA A 370 -26.70 -8.23 -35.75
C ALA A 370 -27.33 -6.84 -35.93
N LEU A 371 -27.29 -6.00 -34.89
CA LEU A 371 -27.76 -4.61 -34.98
C LEU A 371 -26.93 -3.80 -35.97
N LEU A 372 -25.60 -3.89 -35.90
CA LEU A 372 -24.68 -3.17 -36.78
C LEU A 372 -24.79 -3.63 -38.25
N ALA A 373 -24.95 -4.93 -38.48
CA ALA A 373 -25.21 -5.47 -39.82
C ALA A 373 -26.52 -4.90 -40.40
N GLY A 374 -27.59 -4.78 -39.60
CA GLY A 374 -28.84 -4.13 -40.03
C GLY A 374 -28.71 -2.63 -40.31
N LEU A 375 -27.72 -1.97 -39.71
CA LEU A 375 -27.31 -0.59 -40.02
C LEU A 375 -26.43 -0.49 -41.28
N GLY A 376 -26.04 -1.62 -41.88
CA GLY A 376 -25.19 -1.67 -43.07
C GLY A 376 -23.69 -1.60 -42.77
N LEU A 377 -23.27 -1.93 -41.55
CA LEU A 377 -21.88 -1.88 -41.11
C LEU A 377 -21.27 -3.28 -41.01
N ASP A 378 -20.00 -3.40 -41.39
CA ASP A 378 -19.23 -4.65 -41.26
C ASP A 378 -18.74 -4.83 -39.82
N ALA A 379 -19.45 -5.67 -39.07
CA ALA A 379 -19.17 -5.99 -37.68
C ALA A 379 -18.93 -7.49 -37.49
N ARG A 380 -17.84 -7.84 -36.80
CA ARG A 380 -17.35 -9.22 -36.66
C ARG A 380 -16.95 -9.55 -35.23
N PRO A 381 -17.21 -10.78 -34.75
CA PRO A 381 -16.67 -11.22 -33.47
C PRO A 381 -15.14 -11.21 -33.51
N THR A 382 -14.50 -10.84 -32.41
CA THR A 382 -13.05 -10.91 -32.24
C THR A 382 -12.76 -11.61 -30.93
N LEU A 383 -12.07 -12.75 -31.00
CA LEU A 383 -11.67 -13.53 -29.84
C LEU A 383 -10.41 -12.91 -29.22
N VAL A 384 -10.42 -12.67 -27.91
CA VAL A 384 -9.30 -12.07 -27.18
C VAL A 384 -8.99 -12.90 -25.93
N SER A 385 -7.81 -12.67 -25.34
CA SER A 385 -7.48 -13.21 -24.02
C SER A 385 -7.05 -12.10 -23.09
N MET A 386 -7.80 -11.92 -22.01
CA MET A 386 -7.46 -11.04 -20.91
C MET A 386 -6.24 -11.56 -20.14
N GLN A 387 -6.05 -12.88 -20.08
CA GLN A 387 -4.93 -13.51 -19.38
C GLN A 387 -3.63 -13.54 -20.20
N ARG A 388 -3.70 -13.68 -21.52
CA ARG A 388 -2.52 -13.73 -22.40
C ARG A 388 -2.22 -12.36 -23.02
N ASN A 389 -3.24 -11.54 -23.24
CA ASN A 389 -3.16 -10.20 -23.83
C ASN A 389 -2.28 -10.23 -25.10
N ARG A 390 -1.40 -9.26 -25.29
CA ARG A 390 -0.41 -9.23 -26.39
C ARG A 390 0.52 -10.45 -26.46
N GLY A 391 0.66 -11.21 -25.37
CA GLY A 391 1.42 -12.46 -25.33
C GLY A 391 0.76 -13.64 -26.05
N LEU A 392 -0.50 -13.48 -26.51
CA LEU A 392 -1.25 -14.49 -27.28
C LEU A 392 -0.45 -15.03 -28.48
N VAL A 393 0.29 -14.15 -29.17
CA VAL A 393 1.07 -14.51 -30.37
C VAL A 393 2.18 -15.54 -30.12
N ASN A 394 2.57 -15.74 -28.86
CA ASN A 394 3.58 -16.72 -28.47
C ASN A 394 3.03 -18.15 -28.39
N PHE A 395 1.71 -18.33 -28.39
CA PHE A 395 1.05 -19.62 -28.29
C PHE A 395 0.82 -20.26 -29.66
N LEU A 396 0.68 -21.59 -29.68
CA LEU A 396 0.14 -22.29 -30.85
C LEU A 396 -1.31 -21.88 -31.09
N PRO A 397 -1.81 -21.97 -32.33
CA PRO A 397 -3.24 -21.88 -32.61
C PRO A 397 -4.01 -22.89 -31.77
N SER A 398 -5.02 -22.45 -31.03
CA SER A 398 -5.88 -23.34 -30.25
C SER A 398 -7.19 -22.65 -29.85
N HIS A 399 -8.25 -23.44 -29.66
CA HIS A 399 -9.53 -22.93 -29.16
C HIS A 399 -9.46 -22.48 -27.69
N ASP A 400 -8.57 -23.05 -26.89
CA ASP A 400 -8.37 -22.73 -25.46
C ASP A 400 -7.54 -21.45 -25.24
N SER A 401 -7.19 -20.75 -26.33
CA SER A 401 -6.37 -19.54 -26.27
C SER A 401 -7.11 -18.27 -25.88
N PHE A 402 -8.44 -18.30 -25.86
CA PHE A 402 -9.29 -17.13 -25.69
C PHE A 402 -10.20 -17.28 -24.48
N ASP A 403 -10.41 -16.18 -23.76
CA ASP A 403 -11.23 -16.13 -22.54
C ASP A 403 -12.32 -15.04 -22.61
N HIS A 404 -12.38 -14.27 -23.71
CA HIS A 404 -13.33 -13.20 -23.92
C HIS A 404 -13.57 -12.90 -25.41
N VAL A 405 -14.69 -12.26 -25.75
CA VAL A 405 -15.06 -11.91 -27.13
C VAL A 405 -15.56 -10.46 -27.18
N ILE A 406 -15.10 -9.72 -28.19
CA ILE A 406 -15.50 -8.33 -28.49
C ILE A 406 -15.94 -8.19 -29.95
N SER A 407 -16.37 -7.00 -30.38
CA SER A 407 -16.77 -6.72 -31.76
C SER A 407 -15.76 -5.84 -32.47
N ARG A 408 -15.26 -6.27 -33.63
CA ARG A 408 -14.54 -5.44 -34.59
C ARG A 408 -15.54 -4.80 -35.54
N VAL A 409 -15.50 -3.48 -35.71
CA VAL A 409 -16.43 -2.72 -36.57
C VAL A 409 -15.64 -1.77 -37.45
N GLN A 410 -15.90 -1.81 -38.77
CA GLN A 410 -15.38 -0.82 -39.71
C GLN A 410 -16.39 0.34 -39.85
N VAL A 411 -15.93 1.57 -39.64
CA VAL A 411 -16.70 2.79 -39.92
C VAL A 411 -15.84 3.74 -40.74
N GLY A 412 -16.21 3.96 -42.01
CA GLY A 412 -15.33 4.66 -42.95
C GLY A 412 -14.00 3.92 -43.11
N GLU A 413 -12.88 4.63 -42.89
CA GLU A 413 -11.52 4.05 -42.91
C GLU A 413 -11.05 3.55 -41.53
N GLN A 414 -11.80 3.84 -40.45
CA GLN A 414 -11.41 3.51 -39.09
C GLN A 414 -11.96 2.16 -38.63
N VAL A 415 -11.09 1.32 -38.08
CA VAL A 415 -11.45 0.09 -37.37
C VAL A 415 -11.62 0.41 -35.88
N TYR A 416 -12.70 -0.08 -35.29
CA TYR A 416 -12.95 -0.03 -33.84
C TYR A 416 -13.06 -1.44 -33.26
N PHE A 417 -12.50 -1.63 -32.07
CA PHE A 417 -12.72 -2.82 -31.25
C PHE A 417 -13.57 -2.42 -30.04
N LEU A 418 -14.80 -2.93 -30.00
CA LEU A 418 -15.88 -2.50 -29.12
C LEU A 418 -16.31 -3.65 -28.22
N ASP A 419 -16.29 -3.42 -26.90
CA ASP A 419 -16.68 -4.42 -25.92
C ASP A 419 -18.08 -4.11 -25.36
N PRO A 420 -19.13 -4.88 -25.74
CA PRO A 420 -20.48 -4.66 -25.25
C PRO A 420 -20.69 -5.08 -23.78
N THR A 421 -19.66 -5.63 -23.11
CA THR A 421 -19.74 -6.05 -21.70
C THR A 421 -19.31 -4.96 -20.72
N ILE A 422 -18.68 -3.89 -21.20
CA ILE A 422 -18.28 -2.76 -20.36
C ILE A 422 -19.46 -1.79 -20.21
N ASN A 423 -19.97 -1.63 -18.99
CA ASN A 423 -21.06 -0.71 -18.70
C ASN A 423 -20.54 0.69 -18.33
N GLY A 424 -21.40 1.71 -18.45
CA GLY A 424 -21.07 3.07 -18.01
C GLY A 424 -20.00 3.77 -18.87
N GLN A 425 -19.79 3.30 -20.11
CA GLN A 425 -18.83 3.93 -21.02
C GLN A 425 -19.31 5.29 -21.54
N GLY A 426 -18.38 6.11 -22.02
CA GLY A 426 -18.69 7.36 -22.72
C GLY A 426 -19.69 7.18 -23.87
N LEU A 427 -20.50 8.22 -24.11
CA LEU A 427 -21.64 8.13 -25.04
C LEU A 427 -21.27 8.09 -26.53
N THR A 428 -20.08 8.54 -26.91
CA THR A 428 -19.60 8.59 -28.30
C THR A 428 -18.35 7.74 -28.49
N LEU A 429 -18.02 7.37 -29.73
CA LEU A 429 -16.82 6.58 -30.03
C LEU A 429 -15.51 7.32 -29.72
N ASP A 430 -15.45 8.63 -29.96
CA ASP A 430 -14.23 9.43 -29.73
C ASP A 430 -13.95 9.71 -28.23
N ARG A 431 -14.97 9.58 -27.36
CA ARG A 431 -14.84 9.92 -25.92
C ARG A 431 -14.84 8.71 -24.98
N ARG A 432 -15.29 7.54 -25.43
CA ARG A 432 -15.29 6.32 -24.60
C ARG A 432 -13.89 5.81 -24.29
N GLY A 433 -13.79 5.02 -23.24
CA GLY A 433 -12.59 4.28 -22.86
C GLY A 433 -12.35 3.10 -23.80
N TYR A 434 -11.07 2.85 -24.07
CA TYR A 434 -10.61 1.72 -24.87
C TYR A 434 -9.64 0.88 -24.05
N TYR A 435 -10.04 -0.37 -23.77
CA TYR A 435 -9.20 -1.29 -23.02
C TYR A 435 -8.07 -1.84 -23.91
N PRO A 436 -6.82 -1.93 -23.42
CA PRO A 436 -5.71 -2.47 -24.20
C PRO A 436 -5.74 -4.02 -24.22
N TYR A 437 -6.55 -4.61 -25.11
CA TYR A 437 -6.63 -6.07 -25.27
C TYR A 437 -5.35 -6.70 -25.83
N GLY A 438 -4.49 -5.92 -26.48
CA GLY A 438 -3.16 -6.33 -26.94
C GLY A 438 -3.18 -7.09 -28.25
N ALA A 439 -3.83 -8.26 -28.30
CA ALA A 439 -4.00 -9.04 -29.52
C ALA A 439 -5.32 -9.83 -29.54
N GLY A 440 -5.87 -10.08 -30.72
CA GLY A 440 -7.08 -10.88 -30.89
C GLY A 440 -7.26 -11.45 -32.29
N LEU A 441 -8.05 -12.51 -32.41
CA LEU A 441 -8.38 -13.18 -33.68
C LEU A 441 -9.74 -12.69 -34.17
N VAL A 442 -9.78 -12.00 -35.31
CA VAL A 442 -11.03 -11.56 -35.95
C VAL A 442 -11.67 -12.76 -36.65
N VAL A 443 -12.93 -13.02 -36.34
CA VAL A 443 -13.67 -14.14 -36.95
C VAL A 443 -14.08 -13.76 -38.37
N GLY A 444 -13.80 -14.63 -39.34
CA GLY A 444 -13.94 -14.37 -40.77
C GLY A 444 -12.71 -13.74 -41.42
N GLY A 445 -11.51 -14.00 -40.90
CA GLY A 445 -10.24 -13.37 -41.31
C GLY A 445 -9.84 -13.57 -42.79
N GLN A 446 -10.55 -14.46 -43.51
CA GLN A 446 -10.42 -14.70 -44.95
C GLN A 446 -10.97 -13.56 -45.83
N ALA A 447 -11.73 -12.64 -45.26
CA ALA A 447 -12.31 -11.55 -46.05
C ALA A 447 -11.22 -10.58 -46.57
N PRO A 448 -11.46 -9.90 -47.71
CA PRO A 448 -10.49 -8.93 -48.24
C PRO A 448 -10.09 -7.88 -47.20
N GLY A 449 -8.78 -7.75 -46.95
CA GLY A 449 -8.22 -6.79 -45.98
C GLY A 449 -8.14 -7.28 -44.53
N GLU A 450 -8.58 -8.51 -44.24
CA GLU A 450 -8.50 -9.12 -42.91
C GLU A 450 -7.31 -10.10 -42.79
N SER A 451 -6.96 -10.44 -41.55
CA SER A 451 -5.89 -11.37 -41.21
C SER A 451 -6.45 -12.66 -40.62
N GLU A 452 -5.94 -13.79 -41.08
CA GLU A 452 -6.22 -15.12 -40.52
C GLU A 452 -5.45 -15.41 -39.23
N ALA A 453 -4.51 -14.55 -38.85
CA ALA A 453 -3.74 -14.60 -37.61
C ALA A 453 -4.18 -13.52 -36.62
N PRO A 454 -3.91 -13.68 -35.31
CA PRO A 454 -4.20 -12.65 -34.32
C PRO A 454 -3.55 -11.31 -34.69
N VAL A 455 -4.36 -10.26 -34.67
CA VAL A 455 -3.95 -8.88 -34.96
C VAL A 455 -3.71 -8.11 -33.67
N ALA A 456 -2.85 -7.10 -33.71
CA ALA A 456 -2.64 -6.20 -32.59
C ALA A 456 -3.90 -5.35 -32.34
N ILE A 457 -4.35 -5.29 -31.10
CA ILE A 457 -5.48 -4.47 -30.65
C ILE A 457 -4.93 -3.39 -29.71
N ALA A 458 -4.61 -2.25 -30.30
CA ALA A 458 -4.17 -1.06 -29.58
C ALA A 458 -5.34 -0.09 -29.38
N PRO A 459 -5.41 0.61 -28.23
CA PRO A 459 -6.29 1.76 -28.09
C PRO A 459 -6.04 2.80 -29.21
N PRO A 460 -7.07 3.44 -29.77
CA PRO A 460 -6.91 4.53 -30.72
C PRO A 460 -6.06 5.67 -30.16
N ALA A 461 -5.36 6.43 -31.02
CA ALA A 461 -4.48 7.52 -30.58
C ALA A 461 -5.19 8.64 -29.80
N PHE A 462 -6.49 8.84 -30.03
CA PHE A 462 -7.32 9.80 -29.31
C PHE A 462 -7.85 9.27 -27.97
N ALA A 463 -7.66 7.98 -27.65
CA ALA A 463 -8.20 7.37 -26.45
C ALA A 463 -7.63 8.06 -25.19
N VAL A 464 -8.52 8.41 -24.27
CA VAL A 464 -8.16 9.09 -23.02
C VAL A 464 -8.15 8.08 -21.88
N ASP A 465 -7.09 8.14 -21.06
CA ASP A 465 -6.96 7.42 -19.81
C ASP A 465 -6.21 8.34 -18.83
N ALA A 466 -6.96 9.12 -18.06
CA ALA A 466 -6.38 10.21 -17.27
C ALA A 466 -7.08 10.45 -15.93
N MET A 467 -6.31 10.95 -14.97
CA MET A 467 -6.80 11.48 -13.70
C MET A 467 -6.32 12.91 -13.49
N SER A 468 -7.19 13.77 -12.96
CA SER A 468 -6.87 15.12 -12.51
C SER A 468 -7.26 15.24 -11.05
N TYR A 469 -6.31 15.67 -10.23
CA TYR A 469 -6.45 15.82 -8.80
C TYR A 469 -6.29 17.30 -8.44
N ARG A 470 -7.16 17.78 -7.55
CA ARG A 470 -7.07 19.13 -7.01
C ARG A 470 -7.15 19.09 -5.50
N GLN A 471 -6.24 19.80 -4.84
CA GLN A 471 -6.30 20.13 -3.42
C GLN A 471 -6.35 21.64 -3.29
N ASP A 472 -7.40 22.19 -2.70
CA ASP A 472 -7.53 23.62 -2.40
C ASP A 472 -7.52 23.81 -0.89
N TRP A 473 -6.38 24.28 -0.37
CA TRP A 473 -6.19 24.67 1.02
C TRP A 473 -6.52 26.15 1.20
N ASP A 474 -7.44 26.46 2.10
CA ASP A 474 -7.81 27.82 2.47
C ASP A 474 -7.45 28.11 3.94
N LEU A 475 -6.49 29.00 4.10
CA LEU A 475 -5.98 29.54 5.37
C LEU A 475 -6.07 31.08 5.39
N SER A 476 -6.88 31.68 4.51
CA SER A 476 -6.98 33.14 4.37
C SER A 476 -7.60 33.82 5.60
N ASP A 477 -8.51 33.14 6.28
CA ASP A 477 -9.16 33.59 7.51
C ASP A 477 -8.67 32.77 8.70
N LEU A 478 -7.91 33.41 9.60
CA LEU A 478 -7.30 32.77 10.76
C LEU A 478 -8.27 32.60 11.95
N LYS A 479 -9.51 33.09 11.84
CA LYS A 479 -10.58 32.89 12.83
C LYS A 479 -11.37 31.61 12.63
N ARG A 480 -11.09 30.85 11.57
CA ARG A 480 -11.73 29.57 11.30
C ARG A 480 -10.68 28.46 11.09
N PRO A 481 -11.05 27.19 11.30
CA PRO A 481 -10.20 26.08 10.89
C PRO A 481 -9.83 26.17 9.41
N ALA A 482 -8.63 25.71 9.07
CA ALA A 482 -8.20 25.62 7.69
C ALA A 482 -9.11 24.63 6.94
N ARG A 483 -9.54 24.98 5.73
CA ARG A 483 -10.37 24.10 4.90
C ARG A 483 -9.53 23.48 3.81
N LEU A 484 -9.74 22.19 3.57
CA LEU A 484 -9.22 21.49 2.41
C LEU A 484 -10.39 20.99 1.58
N THR A 485 -10.51 21.48 0.34
CA THR A 485 -11.40 20.88 -0.66
C THR A 485 -10.58 20.04 -1.61
N THR A 486 -11.01 18.82 -1.88
CA THR A 486 -10.36 17.92 -2.83
C THR A 486 -11.30 17.58 -3.97
N SER A 487 -10.74 17.39 -5.16
CA SER A 487 -11.45 16.89 -6.34
C SER A 487 -10.61 15.83 -7.04
N PHE A 488 -11.25 14.70 -7.35
CA PHE A 488 -10.69 13.57 -8.08
C PHE A 488 -11.50 13.40 -9.35
N LYS A 489 -10.98 13.90 -10.46
CA LYS A 489 -11.63 13.83 -11.77
C LYS A 489 -10.98 12.76 -12.63
N ALA A 490 -11.74 11.73 -12.94
CA ALA A 490 -11.36 10.68 -13.86
C ALA A 490 -11.91 11.00 -15.26
N SER A 491 -11.13 10.73 -16.32
CA SER A 491 -11.53 10.96 -17.71
C SER A 491 -11.22 9.74 -18.59
N GLY A 492 -12.10 9.44 -19.54
CA GLY A 492 -11.93 8.33 -20.47
C GLY A 492 -12.00 6.96 -19.78
N LEU A 493 -11.06 6.06 -20.05
CA LEU A 493 -11.02 4.72 -19.44
C LEU A 493 -10.97 4.77 -17.90
N ALA A 494 -10.29 5.77 -17.33
CA ALA A 494 -10.26 5.97 -15.89
C ALA A 494 -11.65 6.27 -15.31
N ALA A 495 -12.45 7.10 -16.00
CA ALA A 495 -13.82 7.43 -15.57
C ALA A 495 -14.71 6.19 -15.53
N GLU A 496 -14.57 5.31 -16.52
CA GLU A 496 -15.35 4.07 -16.62
C GLU A 496 -14.96 3.07 -15.53
N ARG A 497 -13.65 2.96 -15.23
CA ARG A 497 -13.16 2.17 -14.09
C ARG A 497 -13.72 2.70 -12.77
N TRP A 498 -13.76 4.01 -12.58
CA TRP A 498 -14.33 4.62 -11.38
C TRP A 498 -15.85 4.44 -11.29
N ARG A 499 -16.59 4.57 -12.39
CA ARG A 499 -18.03 4.27 -12.42
C ARG A 499 -18.30 2.82 -12.03
N ALA A 500 -17.49 1.88 -12.51
CA ALA A 500 -17.60 0.48 -12.12
C ALA A 500 -17.34 0.28 -10.61
N MET A 501 -16.34 0.97 -10.04
CA MET A 501 -16.08 0.94 -8.60
C MET A 501 -17.25 1.53 -7.79
N VAL A 502 -17.81 2.66 -8.22
CA VAL A 502 -18.99 3.27 -7.57
C VAL A 502 -20.20 2.34 -7.66
N ALA A 503 -20.45 1.73 -8.81
CA ALA A 503 -21.56 0.79 -8.99
C ALA A 503 -21.44 -0.45 -8.09
N GLN A 504 -20.22 -0.88 -7.77
CA GLN A 504 -19.97 -2.04 -6.92
C GLN A 504 -19.96 -1.71 -5.42
N ALA A 505 -19.31 -0.61 -5.02
CA ALA A 505 -19.06 -0.29 -3.62
C ALA A 505 -20.02 0.75 -3.03
N GLY A 506 -20.59 1.61 -3.87
CA GLY A 506 -21.30 2.83 -3.48
C GLY A 506 -20.34 4.01 -3.24
N THR A 507 -20.87 5.23 -3.41
CA THR A 507 -20.11 6.48 -3.27
C THR A 507 -19.51 6.65 -1.89
N ASP A 508 -20.27 6.37 -0.82
CA ASP A 508 -19.82 6.62 0.56
C ASP A 508 -18.61 5.76 0.94
N ARG A 509 -18.61 4.47 0.55
CA ARG A 509 -17.45 3.59 0.80
C ARG A 509 -16.21 4.01 0.02
N LEU A 510 -16.39 4.49 -1.22
CA LEU A 510 -15.28 5.01 -2.01
C LEU A 510 -14.72 6.29 -1.38
N ALA A 511 -15.61 7.19 -0.96
CA ALA A 511 -15.24 8.42 -0.28
C ALA A 511 -14.55 8.18 1.07
N GLU A 512 -15.03 7.22 1.85
CA GLU A 512 -14.40 6.81 3.11
C GLU A 512 -13.00 6.23 2.88
N ALA A 513 -12.83 5.37 1.88
CA ALA A 513 -11.52 4.80 1.54
C ALA A 513 -10.51 5.88 1.11
N ILE A 514 -10.92 6.81 0.25
CA ILE A 514 -10.06 7.92 -0.20
C ILE A 514 -9.81 8.90 0.95
N GLY A 515 -10.85 9.31 1.68
CA GLY A 515 -10.74 10.24 2.80
C GLY A 515 -9.87 9.70 3.93
N GLY A 516 -9.92 8.40 4.20
CA GLY A 516 -9.05 7.72 5.16
C GLY A 516 -7.55 7.86 4.82
N HIS A 517 -7.18 7.86 3.53
CA HIS A 517 -5.81 8.12 3.13
C HIS A 517 -5.36 9.56 3.44
N TYR A 518 -6.24 10.56 3.27
CA TYR A 518 -5.93 11.95 3.66
C TYR A 518 -5.80 12.12 5.17
N VAL A 519 -6.71 11.55 5.95
CA VAL A 519 -6.65 11.61 7.43
C VAL A 519 -5.37 10.95 7.96
N LYS A 520 -4.93 9.86 7.33
CA LYS A 520 -3.66 9.21 7.67
C LYS A 520 -2.43 10.03 7.27
N ALA A 521 -2.48 10.70 6.12
CA ALA A 521 -1.37 11.50 5.62
C ALA A 521 -1.24 12.86 6.33
N VAL A 522 -2.36 13.41 6.82
CA VAL A 522 -2.42 14.70 7.53
C VAL A 522 -3.13 14.49 8.87
N PRO A 523 -2.39 14.16 9.94
CA PRO A 523 -2.97 13.94 11.26
C PRO A 523 -3.73 15.17 11.78
N GLY A 524 -4.95 14.99 12.27
CA GLY A 524 -5.82 16.07 12.76
C GLY A 524 -6.80 16.62 11.71
N LEU A 525 -6.73 16.14 10.47
CA LEU A 525 -7.71 16.40 9.43
C LEU A 525 -9.03 15.69 9.75
N VAL A 526 -10.17 16.38 9.60
CA VAL A 526 -11.51 15.85 9.85
C VAL A 526 -12.35 16.01 8.59
N SER A 527 -13.03 14.95 8.16
CA SER A 527 -13.96 15.03 7.02
C SER A 527 -15.20 15.85 7.40
N VAL A 528 -15.61 16.77 6.53
CA VAL A 528 -16.80 17.61 6.72
C VAL A 528 -17.70 17.58 5.49
N GLY A 529 -19.02 17.69 5.71
CA GLY A 529 -20.01 17.61 4.64
C GLY A 529 -20.18 16.21 4.05
N THR A 530 -21.01 16.10 3.02
CA THR A 530 -21.23 14.84 2.29
C THR A 530 -20.40 14.79 1.01
N PRO A 531 -19.86 13.62 0.63
CA PRO A 531 -19.17 13.46 -0.65
C PRO A 531 -20.07 13.88 -1.82
N VAL A 532 -19.51 14.60 -2.79
CA VAL A 532 -20.24 15.00 -4.01
C VAL A 532 -19.67 14.24 -5.19
N LEU A 533 -20.50 13.44 -5.84
CA LEU A 533 -20.16 12.74 -7.08
C LEU A 533 -20.87 13.43 -8.26
N VAL A 534 -20.11 13.85 -9.26
CA VAL A 534 -20.61 14.41 -10.51
C VAL A 534 -20.23 13.48 -11.65
N ASP A 535 -21.23 12.93 -12.35
CA ASP A 535 -21.03 12.06 -13.51
C ASP A 535 -21.47 12.76 -14.80
N ASP A 536 -20.51 13.06 -15.68
CA ASP A 536 -20.76 13.53 -17.03
C ASP A 536 -20.35 12.44 -18.04
N ARG A 537 -21.33 11.61 -18.40
CA ARG A 537 -21.12 10.53 -19.37
C ARG A 537 -20.91 11.03 -20.81
N ALA A 538 -21.34 12.26 -21.13
CA ALA A 538 -21.17 12.85 -22.46
C ALA A 538 -19.73 13.36 -22.66
N ALA A 539 -19.11 13.90 -21.62
CA ALA A 539 -17.67 14.19 -21.59
C ALA A 539 -16.82 12.94 -21.27
N ASN A 540 -17.46 11.87 -20.80
CA ASN A 540 -16.84 10.67 -20.22
C ASN A 540 -15.93 11.01 -19.03
N GLU A 541 -16.49 11.74 -18.08
CA GLU A 541 -15.81 12.23 -16.89
C GLU A 541 -16.60 11.87 -15.63
N LEU A 542 -15.89 11.55 -14.56
CA LEU A 542 -16.47 11.34 -13.24
C LEU A 542 -15.63 12.09 -12.21
N GLU A 543 -16.27 12.92 -11.41
CA GLU A 543 -15.61 13.74 -10.39
C GLU A 543 -16.15 13.42 -9.01
N LEU A 544 -15.27 13.01 -8.08
CA LEU A 544 -15.57 12.94 -6.66
C LEU A 544 -14.98 14.16 -5.96
N ARG A 545 -15.76 14.83 -5.10
CA ARG A 545 -15.29 15.92 -4.26
C ARG A 545 -15.47 15.60 -2.79
N LEU A 546 -14.42 15.83 -2.00
CA LEU A 546 -14.42 15.68 -0.55
C LEU A 546 -13.97 16.97 0.11
N ALA A 547 -14.52 17.29 1.27
CA ALA A 547 -14.15 18.46 2.05
C ALA A 547 -13.67 18.04 3.44
N PHE A 548 -12.68 18.78 3.94
CA PHE A 548 -12.07 18.54 5.23
C PHE A 548 -11.80 19.86 5.96
N GLU A 549 -11.71 19.79 7.27
CA GLU A 549 -11.22 20.86 8.12
C GLU A 549 -10.01 20.38 8.93
N HIS A 550 -9.09 21.31 9.19
CA HIS A 550 -7.94 21.08 10.05
C HIS A 550 -7.80 22.24 11.06
N PRO A 551 -7.76 21.96 12.38
CA PRO A 551 -7.82 23.00 13.41
C PRO A 551 -6.60 23.93 13.43
N ALA A 552 -5.40 23.41 13.12
CA ALA A 552 -4.19 24.21 12.92
C ALA A 552 -3.13 23.41 12.13
N PRO A 553 -3.17 23.40 10.78
CA PRO A 553 -2.25 22.60 9.98
C PRO A 553 -0.83 23.17 10.02
N GLY A 554 0.16 22.29 9.91
CA GLY A 554 1.56 22.68 9.82
C GLY A 554 2.20 23.08 11.14
N VAL A 555 3.42 23.60 11.05
CA VAL A 555 4.27 24.04 12.15
C VAL A 555 4.29 25.56 12.20
N TYR A 556 3.95 26.11 13.37
CA TYR A 556 3.97 27.55 13.61
C TYR A 556 5.25 27.96 14.34
N ALA A 557 5.90 29.02 13.89
CA ALA A 557 7.02 29.65 14.59
C ALA A 557 7.14 31.12 14.20
N ARG A 558 7.20 32.03 15.18
CA ARG A 558 7.47 33.48 14.98
C ARG A 558 6.64 34.12 13.86
N GLY A 559 5.33 33.88 13.85
CA GLY A 559 4.43 34.49 12.85
C GLY A 559 4.49 33.84 11.47
N MET A 560 5.23 32.75 11.31
CA MET A 560 5.27 31.94 10.10
C MET A 560 4.55 30.61 10.32
N LEU A 561 3.87 30.12 9.29
CA LEU A 561 3.28 28.79 9.25
C LEU A 561 3.90 28.01 8.09
N GLU A 562 4.47 26.84 8.39
CA GLU A 562 5.02 25.91 7.40
C GLU A 562 4.10 24.69 7.28
N LEU A 563 3.52 24.50 6.09
CA LEU A 563 2.70 23.35 5.75
C LEU A 563 3.47 22.38 4.87
N GLU A 564 3.43 21.10 5.22
CA GLU A 564 3.77 20.02 4.31
C GLU A 564 2.54 19.66 3.48
N LEU A 565 2.71 19.60 2.16
CA LEU A 565 1.65 19.34 1.19
C LEU A 565 1.90 17.97 0.54
N PRO A 566 1.27 16.90 1.04
CA PRO A 566 1.52 15.57 0.54
C PRO A 566 0.84 15.36 -0.82
N ALA A 567 1.57 14.76 -1.76
CA ALA A 567 1.09 14.36 -3.08
C ALA A 567 0.68 12.87 -3.11
N ILE A 568 -0.22 12.48 -2.20
CA ILE A 568 -0.63 11.07 -2.01
C ILE A 568 -1.29 10.48 -3.26
N GLU A 569 -1.88 11.30 -4.11
CA GLU A 569 -2.59 10.91 -5.33
C GLU A 569 -1.64 10.36 -6.41
N LEU A 570 -0.36 10.71 -6.36
CA LEU A 570 0.67 10.18 -7.26
C LEU A 570 1.32 8.89 -6.72
N GLY A 571 0.92 8.42 -5.54
CA GLY A 571 1.53 7.27 -4.86
C GLY A 571 1.51 5.99 -5.71
N ASP A 572 0.35 5.64 -6.25
CA ASP A 572 0.15 4.42 -7.06
C ASP A 572 0.90 4.49 -8.40
N ALA A 573 0.99 5.68 -8.99
CA ALA A 573 1.73 5.92 -10.24
C ALA A 573 3.24 5.78 -10.05
N LEU A 574 3.73 6.08 -8.85
CA LEU A 574 5.13 5.98 -8.44
C LEU A 574 5.35 4.72 -7.59
N ALA A 575 4.67 3.62 -7.91
CA ALA A 575 4.80 2.36 -7.20
C ALA A 575 6.15 1.68 -7.46
N LEU A 576 6.65 1.00 -6.42
CA LEU A 576 7.83 0.15 -6.47
C LEU A 576 7.43 -1.29 -6.14
N PRO A 577 8.07 -2.29 -6.76
CA PRO A 577 7.83 -3.67 -6.38
C PRO A 577 8.34 -3.96 -4.97
N PRO A 578 7.66 -4.82 -4.20
CA PRO A 578 8.07 -5.19 -2.85
C PRO A 578 9.37 -6.01 -2.82
N GLU A 579 9.69 -6.74 -3.89
CA GLU A 579 10.88 -7.59 -3.95
C GLU A 579 12.15 -6.77 -4.19
N ALA A 580 13.20 -6.95 -3.38
CA ALA A 580 14.47 -6.24 -3.52
C ALA A 580 15.19 -6.53 -4.85
N ARG A 581 15.04 -7.75 -5.38
CA ARG A 581 15.51 -8.15 -6.71
C ARG A 581 14.38 -8.90 -7.40
N ARG A 582 14.26 -8.72 -8.71
CA ARG A 582 13.23 -9.38 -9.53
C ARG A 582 13.85 -10.22 -10.61
N ARG A 583 13.18 -11.32 -10.95
CA ARG A 583 13.45 -12.16 -12.12
C ARG A 583 12.54 -11.79 -13.29
N TYR A 584 11.35 -11.26 -13.01
CA TYR A 584 10.34 -10.98 -14.03
C TYR A 584 10.05 -9.47 -14.13
N PRO A 585 9.56 -9.01 -15.29
CA PRO A 585 9.14 -7.62 -15.44
C PRO A 585 8.11 -7.22 -14.38
N PHE A 586 8.13 -5.96 -13.98
CA PHE A 586 7.13 -5.35 -13.10
C PHE A 586 6.14 -4.56 -13.94
N MET A 587 4.84 -4.86 -13.82
CA MET A 587 3.78 -4.19 -14.56
C MET A 587 3.54 -2.78 -14.02
N LEU A 588 3.49 -1.82 -14.93
CA LEU A 588 3.05 -0.46 -14.64
C LEU A 588 1.57 -0.34 -15.05
N ASP A 589 0.69 -0.45 -14.06
CA ASP A 589 -0.75 -0.22 -14.21
C ASP A 589 -1.12 1.21 -13.79
N GLY A 590 -2.36 1.61 -14.05
CA GLY A 590 -2.90 2.92 -13.75
C GLY A 590 -2.97 3.85 -14.97
N PRO A 591 -3.57 5.04 -14.77
CA PRO A 591 -3.84 5.98 -15.85
C PRO A 591 -2.58 6.36 -16.63
N ARG A 592 -2.71 6.54 -17.94
CA ARG A 592 -1.61 7.04 -18.79
C ARG A 592 -1.15 8.43 -18.39
N ARG A 593 -2.06 9.31 -17.98
CA ARG A 593 -1.77 10.71 -17.61
C ARG A 593 -2.37 11.07 -16.27
N MET A 594 -1.62 11.78 -15.44
CA MET A 594 -2.11 12.30 -14.17
C MET A 594 -1.67 13.74 -13.98
N GLU A 595 -2.57 14.62 -13.54
CA GLU A 595 -2.24 15.99 -13.13
C GLU A 595 -2.66 16.17 -11.69
N LEU A 596 -1.76 16.71 -10.85
CA LEU A 596 -2.05 17.09 -9.47
C LEU A 596 -1.82 18.60 -9.33
N ARG A 597 -2.86 19.31 -8.92
CA ARG A 597 -2.81 20.74 -8.60
C ARG A 597 -3.08 20.93 -7.11
N ILE A 598 -2.08 21.41 -6.37
CA ILE A 598 -2.22 21.81 -4.97
C ILE A 598 -2.18 23.33 -4.90
N ALA A 599 -3.29 23.94 -4.52
CA ALA A 599 -3.41 25.37 -4.29
C ALA A 599 -3.50 25.65 -2.78
N VAL A 600 -2.73 26.62 -2.30
CA VAL A 600 -2.77 27.09 -0.92
C VAL A 600 -3.02 28.58 -0.92
N THR A 601 -4.07 29.02 -0.23
CA THR A 601 -4.41 30.43 -0.04
C THR A 601 -4.07 30.82 1.38
N GLY A 602 -3.08 31.69 1.55
CA GLY A 602 -2.65 32.21 2.85
C GLY A 602 -3.31 33.54 3.22
N PRO A 603 -3.11 34.03 4.47
CA PRO A 603 -3.64 35.31 4.93
C PRO A 603 -2.82 36.51 4.40
N GLN A 604 -1.60 36.27 3.90
CA GLN A 604 -0.69 37.28 3.37
C GLN A 604 -0.11 36.85 2.03
N PRO A 605 0.40 37.80 1.20
CA PRO A 605 1.07 37.46 -0.04
C PRO A 605 2.32 36.60 0.16
N PHE A 606 2.50 35.60 -0.71
CA PHE A 606 3.76 34.86 -0.79
C PHE A 606 4.83 35.72 -1.44
N THR A 607 5.97 35.88 -0.78
CA THR A 607 7.06 36.77 -1.22
C THR A 607 8.30 36.02 -1.71
N ALA A 608 8.43 34.74 -1.36
CA ALA A 608 9.53 33.91 -1.85
C ALA A 608 9.35 33.65 -3.34
N ALA A 609 10.42 33.79 -4.11
CA ALA A 609 10.41 33.41 -5.52
C ALA A 609 10.20 31.89 -5.63
N PRO A 610 9.31 31.42 -6.52
CA PRO A 610 9.12 30.00 -6.72
C PRO A 610 10.40 29.36 -7.27
N PRO A 611 10.68 28.08 -6.93
CA PRO A 611 11.78 27.36 -7.54
C PRO A 611 11.58 27.21 -9.05
N ALA A 612 12.68 27.04 -9.79
CA ALA A 612 12.61 26.72 -11.21
C ALA A 612 11.83 25.40 -11.43
N PRO A 613 11.07 25.25 -12.54
CA PRO A 613 10.41 24.00 -12.89
C PRO A 613 11.40 22.84 -12.93
N GLN A 614 10.99 21.70 -12.37
CA GLN A 614 11.82 20.51 -12.27
C GLN A 614 11.18 19.35 -13.02
N GLN A 615 12.01 18.43 -13.51
CA GLN A 615 11.55 17.25 -14.22
C GLN A 615 12.40 16.02 -13.87
N VAL A 616 11.73 14.87 -13.75
CA VAL A 616 12.36 13.54 -13.74
C VAL A 616 11.70 12.73 -14.85
N ALA A 617 12.48 12.11 -15.72
CA ALA A 617 11.94 11.34 -16.83
C ALA A 617 12.87 10.21 -17.28
N ASP A 618 12.25 9.18 -17.86
CA ASP A 618 12.90 8.11 -18.60
C ASP A 618 11.95 7.44 -19.61
N LYS A 619 12.30 6.21 -20.02
CA LYS A 619 11.49 5.40 -20.92
C LYS A 619 10.21 4.85 -20.28
N HIS A 620 10.12 4.80 -18.95
CA HIS A 620 8.98 4.28 -18.21
C HIS A 620 7.97 5.37 -17.85
N PHE A 621 8.43 6.56 -17.44
CA PHE A 621 7.56 7.68 -17.12
C PHE A 621 8.23 9.06 -17.28
N SER A 622 7.44 10.13 -17.18
CA SER A 622 7.94 11.46 -16.85
C SER A 622 7.06 12.17 -15.83
N LEU A 623 7.69 12.87 -14.90
CA LEU A 623 7.07 13.74 -13.92
C LEU A 623 7.67 15.15 -14.06
N GLN A 624 6.82 16.14 -14.27
CA GLN A 624 7.18 17.56 -14.24
C GLN A 624 6.49 18.21 -13.05
N SER A 625 7.20 19.06 -12.30
CA SER A 625 6.63 19.85 -11.20
C SER A 625 7.04 21.30 -11.33
N ARG A 626 6.09 22.19 -11.08
CA ARG A 626 6.32 23.64 -11.03
C ARG A 626 5.49 24.25 -9.92
N VAL A 627 6.01 25.34 -9.35
CA VAL A 627 5.31 26.14 -8.35
C VAL A 627 5.14 27.54 -8.91
N GLU A 628 3.96 28.10 -8.72
CA GLU A 628 3.62 29.46 -9.09
C GLU A 628 3.07 30.18 -7.85
N THR A 629 3.39 31.46 -7.70
CA THR A 629 2.87 32.29 -6.60
C THR A 629 2.22 33.54 -7.19
N GLN A 630 0.98 33.81 -6.79
CA GLN A 630 0.24 35.00 -7.20
C GLN A 630 -0.49 35.59 -5.98
N GLY A 631 0.00 36.73 -5.49
CA GLY A 631 -0.56 37.36 -4.30
C GLY A 631 -0.52 36.39 -3.11
N SER A 632 -1.66 36.14 -2.49
CA SER A 632 -1.83 35.21 -1.37
C SER A 632 -2.03 33.75 -1.78
N SER A 633 -1.89 33.41 -3.06
CA SER A 633 -2.04 32.05 -3.57
C SER A 633 -0.68 31.46 -3.99
N LEU A 634 -0.41 30.24 -3.54
CA LEU A 634 0.67 29.38 -4.02
C LEU A 634 0.05 28.17 -4.71
N VAL A 635 0.48 27.85 -5.91
CA VAL A 635 -0.02 26.72 -6.70
C VAL A 635 1.15 25.84 -7.12
N ALA A 636 1.16 24.59 -6.66
CA ALA A 636 2.04 23.56 -7.17
C ALA A 636 1.28 22.70 -8.20
N VAL A 637 1.86 22.49 -9.38
CA VAL A 637 1.30 21.65 -10.44
C VAL A 637 2.31 20.56 -10.78
N SER A 638 1.91 19.30 -10.60
CA SER A 638 2.65 18.11 -10.98
C SER A 638 1.94 17.39 -12.13
N ARG A 639 2.68 17.05 -13.19
CA ARG A 639 2.18 16.30 -14.35
C ARG A 639 2.97 15.03 -14.53
N TYR A 640 2.28 13.90 -14.46
CA TYR A 640 2.82 12.57 -14.67
C TYR A 640 2.30 11.97 -15.97
N GLU A 641 3.21 11.34 -16.73
CA GLU A 641 2.90 10.59 -17.94
C GLU A 641 3.58 9.22 -17.86
N ARG A 642 2.81 8.15 -17.99
CA ARG A 642 3.30 6.77 -18.09
C ARG A 642 3.65 6.45 -19.54
N ARG A 643 4.92 6.15 -19.80
CA ARG A 643 5.50 5.88 -21.13
C ARG A 643 5.70 4.40 -21.42
N GLY A 644 5.86 3.58 -20.38
CA GLY A 644 5.98 2.11 -20.48
C GLY A 644 4.84 1.38 -19.78
N ASP A 645 4.59 0.13 -20.17
CA ASP A 645 3.64 -0.78 -19.48
C ASP A 645 4.33 -1.68 -18.46
N GLU A 646 5.67 -1.70 -18.46
CA GLU A 646 6.46 -2.54 -17.59
C GLU A 646 7.87 -1.97 -17.34
N VAL A 647 8.52 -2.49 -16.29
CA VAL A 647 9.92 -2.27 -15.96
C VAL A 647 10.61 -3.63 -16.00
N LEU A 648 11.63 -3.78 -16.86
CA LEU A 648 12.39 -5.03 -16.96
C LEU A 648 13.33 -5.17 -15.75
N PRO A 649 13.73 -6.40 -15.35
CA PRO A 649 14.66 -6.62 -14.24
C PRO A 649 15.94 -5.78 -14.33
N ALA A 650 16.50 -5.63 -15.54
CA ALA A 650 17.71 -4.84 -15.78
C ALA A 650 17.53 -3.33 -15.58
N ASP A 651 16.30 -2.81 -15.70
CA ASP A 651 15.99 -1.39 -15.54
C ASP A 651 15.59 -1.02 -14.10
N LEU A 652 15.36 -2.00 -13.24
CA LEU A 652 14.70 -1.82 -11.95
C LEU A 652 15.45 -0.88 -11.00
N GLU A 653 16.79 -0.94 -10.98
CA GLU A 653 17.59 -0.06 -10.14
C GLU A 653 17.47 1.41 -10.56
N GLY A 654 17.61 1.69 -11.87
CA GLY A 654 17.41 3.04 -12.40
C GLY A 654 15.97 3.55 -12.23
N TYR A 655 14.98 2.67 -12.36
CA TYR A 655 13.58 3.00 -12.09
C TYR A 655 13.37 3.38 -10.62
N ARG A 656 13.93 2.63 -9.66
CA ARG A 656 13.85 2.96 -8.22
C ARG A 656 14.45 4.31 -7.88
N GLU A 657 15.62 4.60 -8.44
CA GLU A 657 16.28 5.89 -8.24
C GLU A 657 15.38 7.03 -8.74
N ARG A 658 14.83 6.89 -9.96
CA ARG A 658 13.95 7.90 -10.55
C ARG A 658 12.64 8.06 -9.79
N VAL A 659 12.03 6.98 -9.31
CA VAL A 659 10.84 7.04 -8.44
C VAL A 659 11.17 7.74 -7.12
N GLY A 660 12.32 7.47 -6.51
CA GLY A 660 12.79 8.18 -5.32
C GLY A 660 12.90 9.68 -5.54
N ARG A 661 13.57 10.10 -6.63
CA ARG A 661 13.66 11.52 -7.04
C ARG A 661 12.29 12.12 -7.35
N ALA A 662 11.41 11.39 -8.02
CA ALA A 662 10.06 11.83 -8.36
C ALA A 662 9.20 12.07 -7.10
N ARG A 663 9.28 11.19 -6.10
CA ARG A 663 8.58 11.35 -4.82
C ARG A 663 9.06 12.59 -4.04
N GLN A 664 10.38 12.83 -4.04
CA GLN A 664 10.96 14.06 -3.46
C GLN A 664 10.49 15.31 -4.19
N LEU A 665 10.41 15.27 -5.53
CA LEU A 665 9.96 16.38 -6.36
C LEU A 665 8.45 16.65 -6.25
N SER A 666 7.65 15.62 -5.92
CA SER A 666 6.21 15.78 -5.67
C SER A 666 5.89 16.28 -4.26
N SER A 667 6.82 16.19 -3.31
CA SER A 667 6.61 16.71 -1.95
C SER A 667 6.82 18.23 -1.96
N SER A 668 5.77 18.98 -1.63
CA SER A 668 5.81 20.45 -1.61
C SER A 668 5.68 20.97 -0.19
N ARG A 669 6.30 22.12 0.07
CA ARG A 669 6.13 22.86 1.33
C ARG A 669 5.64 24.27 1.01
N ALA A 670 4.66 24.73 1.78
CA ALA A 670 4.21 26.11 1.73
C ALA A 670 4.61 26.81 3.03
N ARG A 671 5.44 27.84 2.92
CA ARG A 671 5.80 28.72 4.03
C ARG A 671 5.08 30.05 3.86
N MET A 672 4.18 30.38 4.77
CA MET A 672 3.36 31.58 4.72
C MET A 672 3.57 32.46 5.95
N ALA A 673 3.60 33.77 5.74
CA ALA A 673 3.57 34.73 6.82
C ALA A 673 2.12 34.94 7.28
N LEU A 674 1.90 35.03 8.59
CA LEU A 674 0.59 35.34 9.16
C LEU A 674 0.38 36.85 9.37
N LEU A 675 1.47 37.62 9.30
CA LEU A 675 1.52 39.08 9.42
C LEU A 675 2.31 39.68 8.25
N ASP A 676 1.99 40.90 7.83
CA ASP A 676 2.82 41.63 6.88
C ASP A 676 3.88 42.45 7.60
N PHE A 677 5.08 41.89 7.71
CA PHE A 677 6.21 42.58 8.36
C PHE A 677 6.77 43.75 7.54
N ARG A 678 6.29 43.99 6.32
CA ARG A 678 6.66 45.15 5.49
C ARG A 678 5.75 46.36 5.74
N ASP A 679 4.71 46.18 6.56
CA ASP A 679 3.85 47.29 6.93
C ASP A 679 4.65 48.33 7.71
N LYS A 680 4.80 49.51 7.10
CA LYS A 680 5.52 50.65 7.70
C LYS A 680 4.86 51.14 8.98
N SER A 681 3.59 50.81 9.22
CA SER A 681 2.91 51.09 10.49
C SER A 681 3.59 50.41 11.69
N LEU A 682 4.44 49.40 11.46
CA LEU A 682 5.20 48.70 12.49
C LEU A 682 6.51 49.40 12.89
N GLU A 683 6.96 50.43 12.15
CA GLU A 683 8.20 51.16 12.47
C GLU A 683 8.24 51.71 13.92
N PRO A 684 7.15 52.32 14.47
CA PRO A 684 7.12 52.77 15.85
C PRO A 684 7.26 51.63 16.87
N GLU A 685 6.71 50.44 16.58
CA GLU A 685 6.81 49.28 17.46
C GLU A 685 8.25 48.74 17.53
N PHE A 686 8.95 48.69 16.38
CA PHE A 686 10.36 48.34 16.35
C PHE A 686 11.24 49.37 17.07
N ALA A 687 10.96 50.67 16.91
CA ALA A 687 11.66 51.72 17.64
C ALA A 687 11.44 51.60 19.17
N ALA A 688 10.23 51.22 19.60
CA ALA A 688 9.93 50.98 21.01
C ALA A 688 10.70 49.77 21.57
N ILE A 689 10.85 48.69 20.78
CA ILE A 689 11.71 47.54 21.13
C ILE A 689 13.16 48.01 21.31
N ASP A 690 13.68 48.78 20.35
CA ASP A 690 15.05 49.29 20.42
C ASP A 690 15.30 50.16 21.65
N LEU A 691 14.33 51.00 22.03
CA LEU A 691 14.41 51.82 23.24
C LEU A 691 14.44 50.96 24.51
N ARG A 692 13.61 49.91 24.60
CA ARG A 692 13.62 48.97 25.75
C ARG A 692 14.94 48.23 25.87
N LEU A 693 15.56 47.88 24.73
CA LEU A 693 16.79 47.12 24.67
C LEU A 693 18.07 47.97 24.76
N ALA A 694 17.94 49.31 24.69
CA ALA A 694 19.07 50.22 24.74
C ALA A 694 19.98 50.00 25.96
N LYS A 695 19.42 49.67 27.14
CA LYS A 695 20.17 49.41 28.37
C LYS A 695 21.05 48.14 28.33
N TYR A 696 20.79 47.24 27.38
CA TYR A 696 21.58 46.02 27.19
C TYR A 696 22.64 46.18 26.10
N ARG A 697 22.66 47.29 25.36
CA ARG A 697 23.64 47.54 24.29
C ARG A 697 25.01 47.80 24.90
N GLY A 698 25.96 46.90 24.64
CA GLY A 698 27.38 47.10 24.91
C GLY A 698 28.09 47.78 23.74
N THR A 699 29.44 47.82 23.79
CA THR A 699 30.29 48.31 22.69
C THR A 699 30.22 47.43 21.45
N ARG A 700 29.77 46.17 21.59
CA ARG A 700 29.50 45.22 20.50
C ARG A 700 28.19 44.46 20.80
N PRO A 701 27.45 44.00 19.78
CA PRO A 701 26.33 43.09 19.98
C PRO A 701 26.82 41.79 20.63
N ASP A 702 26.23 41.42 21.76
CA ASP A 702 26.48 40.15 22.45
C ASP A 702 25.29 39.18 22.26
N ALA A 703 25.49 37.92 22.62
CA ALA A 703 24.47 36.88 22.50
C ALA A 703 23.21 37.21 23.35
N LEU A 704 23.38 37.90 24.48
CA LEU A 704 22.25 38.32 25.31
C LEU A 704 21.34 39.30 24.58
N LEU A 705 21.90 40.33 23.95
CA LEU A 705 21.14 41.30 23.18
C LEU A 705 20.37 40.62 22.03
N GLN A 706 20.99 39.65 21.35
CA GLN A 706 20.33 38.88 20.28
C GLN A 706 19.14 38.06 20.79
N ILE A 707 19.30 37.38 21.93
CA ILE A 707 18.21 36.62 22.58
C ILE A 707 17.06 37.56 22.94
N LEU A 708 17.35 38.68 23.60
CA LEU A 708 16.34 39.66 24.01
C LEU A 708 15.62 40.31 22.80
N GLN A 709 16.37 40.63 21.73
CA GLN A 709 15.79 41.13 20.48
C GLN A 709 14.84 40.11 19.85
N ALA A 710 15.25 38.84 19.76
CA ALA A 710 14.40 37.79 19.21
C ALA A 710 13.12 37.60 20.04
N SER A 711 13.23 37.61 21.37
CA SER A 711 12.06 37.49 22.26
C SER A 711 11.13 38.71 22.20
N GLU A 712 11.66 39.94 22.09
CA GLU A 712 10.83 41.13 21.87
C GLU A 712 10.06 41.05 20.56
N ILE A 713 10.70 40.57 19.48
CA ILE A 713 10.03 40.35 18.19
C ILE A 713 8.94 39.28 18.33
N THR A 714 9.23 38.13 18.95
CA THR A 714 8.22 37.09 19.20
C THR A 714 7.03 37.63 20.00
N ARG A 715 7.30 38.47 21.01
CA ARG A 715 6.26 39.10 21.83
C ARG A 715 5.38 40.05 21.03
N LEU A 716 5.98 40.91 20.20
CA LEU A 716 5.27 41.80 19.30
C LEU A 716 4.43 41.01 18.29
N VAL A 717 4.99 39.96 17.70
CA VAL A 717 4.28 39.07 16.77
C VAL A 717 3.04 38.48 17.43
N GLY A 718 3.17 37.91 18.63
CA GLY A 718 2.02 37.37 19.35
C GLY A 718 0.97 38.42 19.69
N GLN A 719 1.39 39.64 20.07
CA GLN A 719 0.49 40.78 20.31
C GLN A 719 -0.32 41.16 19.08
N LEU A 720 0.30 41.20 17.90
CA LEU A 720 -0.35 41.56 16.64
C LEU A 720 -1.22 40.43 16.08
N LEU A 721 -0.82 39.18 16.28
CA LEU A 721 -1.47 38.02 15.70
C LEU A 721 -2.70 37.57 16.50
N LEU A 722 -2.65 37.58 17.84
CA LEU A 722 -3.75 37.07 18.68
C LEU A 722 -5.14 37.67 18.40
N PRO A 723 -5.30 39.00 18.15
CA PRO A 723 -6.59 39.57 17.79
C PRO A 723 -7.18 39.06 16.47
N ARG A 724 -6.36 38.42 15.62
CA ARG A 724 -6.73 37.85 14.32
C ARG A 724 -7.06 36.36 14.41
N LEU A 725 -6.83 35.72 15.56
CA LEU A 725 -7.10 34.30 15.78
C LEU A 725 -8.40 34.12 16.54
N GLU A 726 -9.04 32.96 16.38
CA GLU A 726 -10.17 32.58 17.21
C GLU A 726 -9.69 32.27 18.64
N PRO A 727 -10.27 32.88 19.69
CA PRO A 727 -9.92 32.59 21.08
C PRO A 727 -10.07 31.10 21.41
N GLY A 728 -9.07 30.54 22.10
CA GLY A 728 -9.07 29.11 22.45
C GLY A 728 -8.73 28.16 21.29
N SER A 729 -8.55 28.64 20.06
CA SER A 729 -8.10 27.80 18.95
C SER A 729 -6.70 27.22 19.19
N ARG A 730 -6.39 26.10 18.53
CA ARG A 730 -5.08 25.45 18.62
C ARG A 730 -3.93 26.38 18.19
N LEU A 731 -4.13 27.20 17.15
CA LEU A 731 -3.15 28.19 16.74
C LEU A 731 -2.99 29.32 17.78
N ALA A 732 -4.08 29.80 18.38
CA ALA A 732 -4.01 30.79 19.46
C ALA A 732 -3.24 30.26 20.67
N ALA A 733 -3.44 28.99 21.06
CA ALA A 733 -2.69 28.35 22.13
C ALA A 733 -1.18 28.29 21.83
N ARG A 734 -0.79 27.94 20.58
CA ARG A 734 0.62 27.96 20.14
C ARG A 734 1.24 29.37 20.24
N VAL A 735 0.52 30.38 19.78
CA VAL A 735 0.98 31.78 19.80
C VAL A 735 1.11 32.31 21.23
N LEU A 736 0.15 31.99 22.11
CA LEU A 736 0.20 32.34 23.53
C LEU A 736 1.36 31.64 24.25
N ALA A 737 1.59 30.35 23.99
CA ALA A 737 2.72 29.62 24.56
C ALA A 737 4.06 30.21 24.11
N GLU A 738 4.24 30.52 22.82
CA GLU A 738 5.46 31.15 22.29
C GLU A 738 5.65 32.56 22.87
N ARG A 739 4.58 33.34 23.01
CA ARG A 739 4.61 34.67 23.64
C ARG A 739 4.95 34.60 25.13
N ALA A 740 4.44 33.59 25.84
CA ALA A 740 4.77 33.33 27.24
C ALA A 740 6.25 32.97 27.42
N GLN A 741 6.79 32.10 26.56
CA GLN A 741 8.22 31.77 26.56
C GLN A 741 9.11 33.01 26.30
N ALA A 742 8.71 33.86 25.35
CA ALA A 742 9.37 35.13 25.12
C ALA A 742 9.27 36.06 26.34
N GLY A 743 8.10 36.14 26.99
CA GLY A 743 7.91 36.89 28.23
C GLY A 743 8.83 36.42 29.36
N ASN A 744 8.96 35.11 29.55
CA ASN A 744 9.90 34.51 30.51
C ASN A 744 11.34 34.92 30.21
N THR A 745 11.74 34.87 28.95
CA THR A 745 13.09 35.25 28.50
C THR A 745 13.39 36.74 28.76
N LEU A 746 12.36 37.59 28.66
CA LEU A 746 12.45 39.03 28.92
C LEU A 746 12.33 39.40 30.42
N GLY A 747 12.03 38.43 31.28
CA GLY A 747 11.78 38.64 32.71
C GLY A 747 10.37 39.19 33.03
N ASP A 748 9.46 39.25 32.07
CA ASP A 748 8.04 39.57 32.28
C ASP A 748 7.27 38.31 32.71
N PHE A 749 7.61 37.79 33.89
CA PHE A 749 7.04 36.54 34.40
C PHE A 749 5.52 36.66 34.67
N ALA A 750 5.03 37.85 35.06
CA ALA A 750 3.61 38.06 35.29
C ALA A 750 2.82 38.04 33.97
N GLY A 751 3.34 38.67 32.91
CA GLY A 751 2.79 38.58 31.56
C GLY A 751 2.83 37.14 31.03
N ALA A 752 3.97 36.47 31.16
CA ALA A 752 4.16 35.09 30.71
C ALA A 752 3.20 34.11 31.41
N LEU A 753 2.98 34.24 32.72
CA LEU A 753 2.03 33.42 33.45
C LEU A 753 0.61 33.58 32.90
N ARG A 754 0.16 34.82 32.67
CA ARG A 754 -1.17 35.09 32.11
C ARG A 754 -1.35 34.46 30.74
N ASP A 755 -0.36 34.60 29.86
CA ASP A 755 -0.42 34.03 28.52
C ASP A 755 -0.44 32.51 28.53
N ALA A 756 0.40 31.89 29.37
CA ALA A 756 0.42 30.44 29.53
C ALA A 756 -0.91 29.90 30.10
N GLU A 757 -1.54 30.61 31.04
CA GLU A 757 -2.85 30.26 31.56
C GLU A 757 -3.96 30.41 30.53
N LEU A 758 -3.94 31.49 29.74
CA LEU A 758 -4.87 31.68 28.62
C LEU A 758 -4.71 30.58 27.56
N ALA A 759 -3.48 30.13 27.27
CA ALA A 759 -3.24 29.02 26.35
C ALA A 759 -3.88 27.72 26.85
N LEU A 760 -3.81 27.45 28.17
CA LEU A 760 -4.34 26.25 28.80
C LEU A 760 -5.87 26.28 28.98
N GLN A 761 -6.48 27.46 29.10
CA GLN A 761 -7.94 27.60 29.21
C GLN A 761 -8.69 26.99 28.02
N GLY A 762 -8.11 27.01 26.82
CA GLY A 762 -8.67 26.40 25.62
C GLY A 762 -8.61 24.86 25.58
N GLN A 763 -8.11 24.22 26.65
CA GLN A 763 -7.88 22.76 26.72
C GLN A 763 -7.17 22.22 25.47
N PRO A 764 -5.99 22.76 25.13
CA PRO A 764 -5.32 22.39 23.89
C PRO A 764 -4.81 20.95 23.94
N PRO A 765 -4.52 20.33 22.78
CA PRO A 765 -3.94 18.98 22.72
C PRO A 765 -2.61 18.88 23.50
N ALA A 766 -2.20 17.65 23.81
CA ALA A 766 -1.05 17.37 24.70
C ALA A 766 0.24 18.11 24.31
N GLU A 767 0.53 18.23 23.01
CA GLU A 767 1.71 18.94 22.50
C GLU A 767 1.69 20.44 22.86
N GLU A 768 0.62 21.15 22.52
CA GLU A 768 0.46 22.57 22.86
C GLU A 768 0.32 22.80 24.36
N ALA A 769 -0.38 21.90 25.07
CA ALA A 769 -0.52 21.96 26.52
C ALA A 769 0.84 21.82 27.21
N ALA A 770 1.73 20.96 26.71
CA ALA A 770 3.06 20.78 27.28
C ALA A 770 3.90 22.07 27.18
N ALA A 771 3.92 22.72 26.01
CA ALA A 771 4.64 23.99 25.83
C ALA A 771 4.09 25.12 26.72
N ALA A 772 2.76 25.20 26.88
CA ALA A 772 2.13 26.17 27.77
C ALA A 772 2.39 25.87 29.26
N LEU A 773 2.36 24.59 29.67
CA LEU A 773 2.69 24.19 31.05
C LEU A 773 4.14 24.47 31.41
N GLU A 774 5.07 24.26 30.48
CA GLU A 774 6.46 24.62 30.67
C GLU A 774 6.61 26.13 30.87
N ALA A 775 6.01 26.93 29.98
CA ALA A 775 6.05 28.39 30.08
C ALA A 775 5.40 28.89 31.39
N LYS A 776 4.29 28.27 31.81
CA LYS A 776 3.64 28.53 33.11
C LYS A 776 4.58 28.21 34.27
N GLY A 777 5.23 27.05 34.27
CA GLY A 777 6.15 26.64 35.31
C GLY A 777 7.34 27.59 35.44
N VAL A 778 7.96 27.98 34.32
CA VAL A 778 9.09 28.93 34.29
C VAL A 778 8.67 30.30 34.81
N ALA A 779 7.49 30.78 34.42
CA ALA A 779 6.94 32.04 34.93
C ALA A 779 6.73 32.00 36.45
N LEU A 780 6.19 30.90 36.98
CA LEU A 780 5.97 30.71 38.41
C LEU A 780 7.30 30.62 39.20
N VAL A 781 8.34 30.02 38.63
CA VAL A 781 9.70 30.09 39.20
C VAL A 781 10.18 31.54 39.29
N GLY A 782 10.02 32.32 38.21
CA GLY A 782 10.36 33.74 38.18
C GLY A 782 9.62 34.60 39.20
N LEU A 783 8.37 34.25 39.49
CA LEU A 783 7.52 34.90 40.50
C LEU A 783 7.74 34.37 41.93
N ALA A 784 8.75 33.52 42.15
CA ALA A 784 9.03 32.89 43.44
C ALA A 784 7.84 32.06 43.99
N ARG A 785 7.12 31.35 43.11
CA ARG A 785 6.00 30.44 43.44
C ARG A 785 6.34 28.97 43.11
N PRO A 786 7.38 28.38 43.74
CA PRO A 786 7.93 27.08 43.33
C PRO A 786 6.97 25.89 43.53
N ALA A 787 6.07 25.94 44.51
CA ALA A 787 5.06 24.88 44.71
C ALA A 787 4.09 24.77 43.52
N GLU A 788 3.66 25.90 42.98
CA GLU A 788 2.78 25.94 41.82
C GLU A 788 3.55 25.62 40.52
N ALA A 789 4.80 26.05 40.42
CA ALA A 789 5.69 25.66 39.32
C ALA A 789 5.87 24.14 39.26
N LEU A 790 6.10 23.49 40.41
CA LEU A 790 6.19 22.04 40.53
C LEU A 790 4.92 21.35 40.01
N ALA A 791 3.74 21.88 40.35
CA ALA A 791 2.47 21.33 39.87
C ALA A 791 2.33 21.45 38.33
N ALA A 792 2.78 22.56 37.74
CA ALA A 792 2.78 22.76 36.29
C ALA A 792 3.73 21.77 35.58
N PHE A 793 4.98 21.65 36.02
CA PHE A 793 5.95 20.72 35.44
C PHE A 793 5.55 19.25 35.66
N SER A 794 4.97 18.92 36.82
CA SER A 794 4.44 17.57 37.06
C SER A 794 3.27 17.24 36.14
N SER A 795 2.45 18.24 35.81
CA SER A 795 1.36 18.08 34.83
C SER A 795 1.91 17.89 33.42
N GLN A 796 2.94 18.66 33.03
CA GLN A 796 3.64 18.48 31.75
C GLN A 796 4.22 17.05 31.64
N ALA A 797 4.88 16.56 32.68
CA ALA A 797 5.50 15.23 32.70
C ALA A 797 4.50 14.06 32.54
N ARG A 798 3.22 14.29 32.83
CA ARG A 798 2.15 13.28 32.65
C ARG A 798 1.54 13.28 31.25
N LEU A 799 1.85 14.28 30.42
CA LEU A 799 1.33 14.36 29.05
C LEU A 799 2.12 13.44 28.13
N ASP A 800 1.41 12.66 27.31
CA ASP A 800 2.00 11.93 26.19
C ASP A 800 2.22 12.87 25.01
N SER A 801 3.23 13.74 25.14
CA SER A 801 3.51 14.81 24.18
C SER A 801 4.90 14.72 23.54
N GLY A 802 5.73 13.77 23.97
CA GLY A 802 7.16 13.72 23.64
C GLY A 802 8.01 14.85 24.26
N SER A 803 7.38 15.95 24.71
CA SER A 803 8.01 17.03 25.45
C SER A 803 7.96 16.75 26.96
N ARG A 804 9.12 16.84 27.62
CA ARG A 804 9.27 16.70 29.08
C ARG A 804 9.68 18.04 29.68
N PRO A 805 9.40 18.28 30.98
CA PRO A 805 9.81 19.52 31.66
C PRO A 805 11.35 19.74 31.75
N GLY A 806 12.17 18.89 31.13
CA GLY A 806 13.62 18.95 31.20
C GLY A 806 14.12 18.92 32.65
N ALA A 807 15.13 19.74 32.93
CA ALA A 807 15.67 19.91 34.29
C ALA A 807 14.75 20.73 35.22
N TRP A 808 13.71 21.40 34.71
CA TRP A 808 12.88 22.31 35.50
C TRP A 808 12.09 21.63 36.60
N LEU A 809 11.66 20.38 36.40
CA LEU A 809 10.98 19.60 37.44
C LEU A 809 11.90 19.40 38.65
N GLY A 810 13.16 19.04 38.40
CA GLY A 810 14.18 18.91 39.44
C GLY A 810 14.53 20.23 40.09
N THR A 811 14.66 21.31 39.31
CA THR A 811 14.89 22.66 39.83
C THR A 811 13.74 23.12 40.74
N ALA A 812 12.48 22.82 40.42
CA ALA A 812 11.33 23.17 41.25
C ALA A 812 11.36 22.43 42.61
N HIS A 813 11.67 21.13 42.62
CA HIS A 813 11.90 20.38 43.87
C HIS A 813 13.07 20.96 44.68
N PHE A 814 14.17 21.31 44.01
CA PHE A 814 15.34 21.91 44.66
C PHE A 814 15.00 23.23 45.37
N MET A 815 14.20 24.09 44.73
CA MET A 815 13.75 25.35 45.32
C MET A 815 12.83 25.17 46.54
N LEU A 816 12.13 24.04 46.66
CA LEU A 816 11.29 23.69 47.80
C LEU A 816 12.07 23.02 48.94
N GLY A 817 13.37 22.80 48.78
CA GLY A 817 14.19 22.06 49.75
C GLY A 817 14.04 20.54 49.67
N ASP A 818 13.27 20.02 48.70
CA ASP A 818 13.06 18.59 48.48
C ASP A 818 14.19 18.00 47.62
N TYR A 819 15.39 17.95 48.20
CA TYR A 819 16.60 17.57 47.48
C TYR A 819 16.59 16.11 47.02
N ALA A 820 15.88 15.23 47.72
CA ALA A 820 15.75 13.82 47.34
C ALA A 820 14.96 13.67 46.03
N GLN A 821 13.80 14.33 45.93
CA GLN A 821 13.01 14.29 44.70
C GLN A 821 13.65 15.10 43.57
N ALA A 822 14.37 16.18 43.91
CA ALA A 822 15.18 16.91 42.93
C ALA A 822 16.25 16.00 42.31
N GLU A 823 17.01 15.26 43.13
CA GLU A 823 18.01 14.29 42.66
C GLU A 823 17.35 13.22 41.78
N ALA A 824 16.23 12.65 42.20
CA ALA A 824 15.51 11.62 41.43
C ALA A 824 15.05 12.11 40.05
N ALA A 825 14.38 13.28 40.00
CA ALA A 825 13.90 13.86 38.75
C ALA A 825 15.05 14.24 37.79
N LEU A 826 16.17 14.72 38.31
CA LEU A 826 17.34 15.10 37.50
C LEU A 826 18.09 13.87 36.98
N ARG A 827 18.15 12.77 37.74
CA ARG A 827 18.69 11.49 37.25
C ARG A 827 17.85 10.92 36.10
N ASP A 828 16.52 10.94 36.26
CA ASP A 828 15.62 10.53 35.18
C ASP A 828 15.82 11.40 33.94
N ASN A 829 15.82 12.72 34.08
CA ASN A 829 16.05 13.60 32.94
C ASN A 829 17.42 13.36 32.29
N ALA A 830 18.49 13.25 33.08
CA ALA A 830 19.86 13.02 32.58
C ALA A 830 19.96 11.71 31.78
N ALA A 831 19.25 10.65 32.17
CA ALA A 831 19.21 9.39 31.43
C ALA A 831 18.57 9.51 30.03
N ASN A 832 17.78 10.56 29.79
CA ASN A 832 17.02 10.77 28.56
C ASN A 832 17.55 11.93 27.68
N VAL A 833 18.59 12.64 28.10
CA VAL A 833 19.22 13.74 27.33
C VAL A 833 20.71 13.49 27.10
N SER A 834 21.28 14.11 26.06
CA SER A 834 22.70 14.00 25.70
C SER A 834 23.34 15.36 25.42
N GLY A 835 24.67 15.41 25.32
CA GLY A 835 25.43 16.62 25.00
C GLY A 835 25.26 17.74 26.03
N GLU A 836 25.19 18.97 25.56
CA GLU A 836 25.11 20.17 26.42
C GLU A 836 23.87 20.18 27.35
N ALA A 837 22.71 19.69 26.87
CA ALA A 837 21.51 19.57 27.69
C ALA A 837 21.70 18.58 28.87
N ARG A 838 22.47 17.52 28.66
CA ARG A 838 22.87 16.59 29.73
C ARG A 838 23.81 17.26 30.70
N HIS A 839 24.85 17.94 30.22
CA HIS A 839 25.77 18.67 31.09
C HIS A 839 25.03 19.65 32.01
N PHE A 840 24.13 20.46 31.44
CA PHE A 840 23.31 21.39 32.23
C PHE A 840 22.33 20.71 33.18
N THR A 841 21.85 19.50 32.89
CA THR A 841 21.05 18.73 33.84
C THR A 841 21.91 18.25 35.01
N LEU A 842 23.13 17.79 34.73
CA LEU A 842 24.07 17.29 35.74
C LEU A 842 24.57 18.39 36.68
N LEU A 843 24.67 19.64 36.24
CA LEU A 843 24.98 20.77 37.12
C LEU A 843 23.94 20.91 38.25
N TRP A 844 22.66 20.70 37.95
CA TRP A 844 21.61 20.72 38.96
C TRP A 844 21.57 19.44 39.79
N LEU A 845 21.91 18.29 39.18
CA LEU A 845 22.03 17.03 39.91
C LEU A 845 23.11 17.13 41.00
N TYR A 846 24.25 17.73 40.66
CA TYR A 846 25.31 18.05 41.62
C TYR A 846 24.74 18.85 42.80
N LEU A 847 24.02 19.95 42.53
CA LEU A 847 23.48 20.80 43.59
C LEU A 847 22.50 20.06 44.50
N ALA A 848 21.60 19.26 43.94
CA ALA A 848 20.64 18.48 44.70
C ALA A 848 21.34 17.45 45.61
N ALA A 849 22.29 16.69 45.06
CA ALA A 849 23.05 15.68 45.81
C ALA A 849 23.97 16.31 46.88
N GLU A 850 24.54 17.47 46.59
CA GLU A 850 25.37 18.23 47.53
C GLU A 850 24.53 18.72 48.73
N ARG A 851 23.34 19.27 48.48
CA ARG A 851 22.43 19.74 49.54
C ARG A 851 21.77 18.61 50.34
N GLN A 852 21.60 17.43 49.75
CA GLN A 852 21.03 16.28 50.45
C GLN A 852 22.03 15.61 51.43
N GLY A 853 23.34 15.71 51.19
CA GLY A 853 24.34 15.07 52.05
C GLY A 853 25.79 15.14 51.59
N GLY A 854 26.19 16.20 50.86
CA GLY A 854 27.57 16.40 50.41
C GLY A 854 28.04 15.41 49.34
N ARG A 855 27.11 14.89 48.52
CA ARG A 855 27.38 13.86 47.49
C ARG A 855 27.47 14.43 46.08
N GLY A 856 27.59 15.74 45.91
CA GLY A 856 27.54 16.40 44.61
C GLY A 856 28.60 15.87 43.65
N GLN A 857 29.87 15.83 44.10
CA GLN A 857 30.98 15.34 43.27
C GLN A 857 30.79 13.89 42.84
N ALA A 858 30.35 13.03 43.77
CA ALA A 858 30.06 11.63 43.47
C ALA A 858 28.92 11.47 42.45
N ALA A 859 27.92 12.36 42.47
CA ALA A 859 26.77 12.29 41.57
C ALA A 859 27.09 12.61 40.11
N ILE A 860 28.21 13.29 39.83
CA ILE A 860 28.64 13.69 38.47
C ILE A 860 30.00 13.09 38.06
N ALA A 861 30.61 12.25 38.90
CA ALA A 861 31.99 11.78 38.74
C ALA A 861 32.23 11.10 37.38
N ASP A 862 31.31 10.23 36.96
CA ASP A 862 31.41 9.51 35.69
C ASP A 862 31.44 10.46 34.49
N GLU A 863 30.60 11.49 34.51
CA GLU A 863 30.55 12.46 33.42
C GLU A 863 31.83 13.32 33.41
N VAL A 864 32.27 13.81 34.58
CA VAL A 864 33.50 14.61 34.70
C VAL A 864 34.71 13.85 34.18
N ALA A 865 34.80 12.53 34.41
CA ALA A 865 35.86 11.68 33.89
C ALA A 865 35.80 11.51 32.36
N SER A 866 34.61 11.59 31.76
CA SER A 866 34.39 11.46 30.32
C SER A 866 34.44 12.78 29.54
N VAL A 867 34.34 13.94 30.21
CA VAL A 867 34.36 15.26 29.55
C VAL A 867 35.73 15.50 28.94
N ASP A 868 35.77 15.56 27.60
CA ASP A 868 36.98 15.85 26.84
C ASP A 868 37.50 17.25 27.17
N SER A 869 38.65 17.31 27.84
CA SER A 869 39.26 18.57 28.26
C SER A 869 39.75 19.44 27.11
N THR A 870 39.81 18.90 25.89
CA THR A 870 40.20 19.59 24.65
C THR A 870 39.02 20.20 23.90
N ARG A 871 37.77 19.82 24.22
CA ARG A 871 36.56 20.42 23.65
C ARG A 871 36.08 21.57 24.54
N GLU A 872 35.90 22.75 23.96
CA GLU A 872 35.40 23.95 24.67
C GLU A 872 33.88 23.94 24.91
N GLU A 873 33.32 22.83 25.38
CA GLU A 873 31.90 22.75 25.73
C GLU A 873 31.67 23.40 27.10
N TRP A 874 30.86 24.46 27.15
CA TRP A 874 30.73 25.31 28.33
C TRP A 874 30.14 24.56 29.54
N GLY A 875 29.11 23.73 29.33
CA GLY A 875 28.56 22.87 30.39
C GLY A 875 29.60 21.90 30.99
N GLY A 876 30.51 21.37 30.16
CA GLY A 876 31.62 20.52 30.62
C GLY A 876 32.64 21.29 31.47
N VAL A 877 32.92 22.55 31.13
CA VAL A 877 33.79 23.43 31.94
C VAL A 877 33.22 23.63 33.34
N LEU A 878 31.91 23.88 33.46
CA LEU A 878 31.21 24.01 34.74
C LEU A 878 31.23 22.70 35.55
N LEU A 879 31.01 21.55 34.90
CA LEU A 879 31.07 20.25 35.56
C LEU A 879 32.46 19.94 36.12
N ARG A 880 33.54 20.23 35.38
CA ARG A 880 34.91 20.05 35.89
C ARG A 880 35.20 20.94 37.09
N TYR A 881 34.68 22.17 37.13
CA TYR A 881 34.80 23.04 38.31
C TYR A 881 34.08 22.43 39.52
N LEU A 882 32.82 22.02 39.37
CA LEU A 882 32.05 21.42 40.47
C LEU A 882 32.64 20.06 40.91
N GLY A 883 33.21 19.30 39.99
CA GLY A 883 33.93 18.05 40.22
C GLY A 883 35.35 18.21 40.81
N GLY A 884 35.86 19.45 40.93
CA GLY A 884 37.17 19.74 41.51
C GLY A 884 38.37 19.62 40.55
N ALA A 885 38.14 19.35 39.27
CA ALA A 885 39.17 19.24 38.23
C ALA A 885 39.58 20.61 37.62
N LEU A 886 38.88 21.69 37.96
CA LEU A 886 39.16 23.06 37.50
C LEU A 886 39.01 24.02 38.67
N ASP A 887 39.97 24.92 38.88
CA ASP A 887 39.86 25.94 39.92
C ASP A 887 38.97 27.14 39.48
N ARG A 888 38.68 28.02 40.45
CA ARG A 888 37.81 29.18 40.26
C ARG A 888 38.36 30.18 39.25
N ASP A 889 39.66 30.45 39.28
CA ASP A 889 40.27 31.46 38.40
C ASP A 889 40.29 30.97 36.95
N ALA A 890 40.57 29.69 36.75
CA ALA A 890 40.49 29.02 35.46
C ALA A 890 39.05 28.99 34.92
N LEU A 891 38.03 28.75 35.76
CA LEU A 891 36.62 28.85 35.36
C LEU A 891 36.28 30.28 34.89
N LEU A 892 36.65 31.29 35.67
CA LEU A 892 36.36 32.69 35.33
C LEU A 892 37.14 33.17 34.09
N LYS A 893 38.34 32.64 33.86
CA LYS A 893 39.10 32.88 32.62
C LYS A 893 38.38 32.24 31.43
N ALA A 894 37.91 31.00 31.56
CA ALA A 894 37.16 30.30 30.51
C ALA A 894 35.83 30.98 30.18
N ALA A 895 35.14 31.55 31.18
CA ALA A 895 33.91 32.30 30.99
C ALA A 895 34.12 33.56 30.11
N ARG A 896 35.27 34.23 30.24
CA ARG A 896 35.64 35.45 29.49
C ARG A 896 36.33 35.18 28.15
N ALA A 897 36.61 33.92 27.82
CA ALA A 897 37.33 33.57 26.59
C ALA A 897 36.54 33.91 25.30
N LYS A 898 35.21 34.05 25.39
CA LYS A 898 34.31 34.39 24.28
C LYS A 898 33.55 35.68 24.60
N PRO A 899 34.05 36.85 24.18
CA PRO A 899 33.46 38.16 24.53
C PRO A 899 31.97 38.28 24.19
N GLU A 900 31.53 37.66 23.10
CA GLU A 900 30.14 37.64 22.67
C GLU A 900 29.20 36.79 23.57
N GLN A 901 29.75 35.90 24.39
CA GLN A 901 29.01 35.07 25.36
C GLN A 901 29.36 35.40 26.82
N GLU A 902 30.27 36.34 27.06
CA GLU A 902 30.89 36.58 28.37
C GLU A 902 29.85 36.77 29.48
N ARG A 903 28.83 37.59 29.26
CA ARG A 903 27.79 37.86 30.26
C ARG A 903 26.99 36.63 30.64
N LEU A 904 26.65 35.81 29.64
CA LEU A 904 25.87 34.58 29.81
C LEU A 904 26.68 33.54 30.60
N ARG A 905 27.93 33.30 30.17
CA ARG A 905 28.86 32.38 30.85
C ARG A 905 29.21 32.83 32.26
N LEU A 906 29.45 34.13 32.46
CA LEU A 906 29.70 34.68 33.79
C LEU A 906 28.49 34.54 34.71
N ALA A 907 27.26 34.68 34.20
CA ALA A 907 26.06 34.50 35.00
C ALA A 907 26.00 33.09 35.62
N GLU A 908 26.23 32.07 34.78
CA GLU A 908 26.26 30.67 35.21
C GLU A 908 27.45 30.39 36.13
N ALA A 909 28.66 30.82 35.76
CA ALA A 909 29.86 30.62 36.58
C ALA A 909 29.69 31.23 37.98
N TYR A 910 29.26 32.48 38.06
CA TYR A 910 29.01 33.16 39.34
C TYR A 910 27.92 32.44 40.15
N PHE A 911 26.85 31.97 39.50
CA PHE A 911 25.76 31.29 40.18
C PHE A 911 26.21 29.97 40.80
N PHE A 912 26.92 29.13 40.04
CA PHE A 912 27.39 27.84 40.53
C PHE A 912 28.50 27.98 41.59
N ILE A 913 29.36 29.00 41.50
CA ILE A 913 30.30 29.35 42.59
C ILE A 913 29.51 29.70 43.87
N GLY A 914 28.50 30.57 43.75
CA GLY A 914 27.66 30.97 44.87
C GLY A 914 26.91 29.79 45.49
N GLN A 915 26.31 28.92 44.67
CA GLN A 915 25.59 27.75 45.15
C GLN A 915 26.49 26.71 45.82
N GLN A 916 27.70 26.49 45.31
CA GLN A 916 28.68 25.60 45.95
C GLN A 916 29.08 26.13 47.34
N LEU A 917 29.37 27.43 47.46
CA LEU A 917 29.68 28.06 48.75
C LEU A 917 28.49 28.00 49.72
N ALA A 918 27.28 28.24 49.22
CA ALA A 918 26.06 28.14 50.02
C ALA A 918 25.79 26.71 50.51
N ALA A 919 26.05 25.69 49.69
CA ALA A 919 25.95 24.28 50.09
C ALA A 919 26.97 23.89 51.17
N GLN A 920 28.15 24.52 51.18
CA GLN A 920 29.19 24.35 52.21
C GLN A 920 28.91 25.13 53.51
N GLY A 921 27.72 25.75 53.65
CA GLY A 921 27.38 26.58 54.82
C GLY A 921 28.04 27.96 54.83
N ARG A 922 28.75 28.35 53.76
CA ARG A 922 29.49 29.63 53.65
C ARG A 922 28.63 30.71 53.01
N ARG A 923 27.42 30.92 53.55
CA ARG A 923 26.42 31.82 52.94
C ARG A 923 26.91 33.27 52.79
N GLY A 924 27.62 33.79 53.79
CA GLY A 924 28.19 35.15 53.71
C GLY A 924 29.13 35.33 52.53
N GLU A 925 29.88 34.29 52.15
CA GLU A 925 30.76 34.31 50.99
C GLU A 925 30.02 34.05 49.67
N ALA A 926 28.85 33.42 49.71
CA ALA A 926 28.01 33.16 48.54
C ALA A 926 27.25 34.40 48.05
N LEU A 927 26.80 35.28 48.96
CA LEU A 927 25.97 36.44 48.62
C LEU A 927 26.60 37.36 47.54
N PRO A 928 27.89 37.74 47.61
CA PRO A 928 28.51 38.57 46.58
C PRO A 928 28.54 37.90 45.19
N TRP A 929 28.52 36.57 45.12
CA TRP A 929 28.47 35.85 43.84
C TRP A 929 27.08 35.90 43.23
N PHE A 930 26.02 35.78 44.05
CA PHE A 930 24.65 35.97 43.55
C PHE A 930 24.40 37.42 43.09
N GLU A 931 24.94 38.42 43.80
CA GLU A 931 24.91 39.82 43.35
C GLU A 931 25.61 39.98 41.99
N ARG A 932 26.78 39.35 41.82
CA ARG A 932 27.51 39.34 40.55
C ARG A 932 26.72 38.64 39.44
N THR A 933 26.08 37.50 39.71
CA THR A 933 25.18 36.83 38.76
C THR A 933 24.09 37.79 38.29
N VAL A 934 23.41 38.48 39.20
CA VAL A 934 22.36 39.46 38.87
C VAL A 934 22.91 40.64 38.07
N SER A 935 24.12 41.11 38.40
CA SER A 935 24.76 42.23 37.69
C SER A 935 25.07 41.96 36.22
N THR A 936 25.16 40.69 35.80
CA THR A 936 25.31 40.33 34.37
C THR A 936 24.09 40.73 33.53
N GLN A 937 22.93 40.88 34.18
CA GLN A 937 21.62 41.09 33.58
C GLN A 937 21.23 40.02 32.54
N ALA A 938 21.79 38.80 32.65
CA ALA A 938 21.42 37.66 31.82
C ALA A 938 20.03 37.10 32.22
N VAL A 939 19.01 37.95 32.16
CA VAL A 939 17.62 37.66 32.55
C VAL A 939 17.04 36.37 31.92
N PRO A 940 17.37 36.00 30.66
CA PRO A 940 16.96 34.72 30.08
C PRO A 940 17.38 33.48 30.87
N TYR A 941 18.49 33.58 31.62
CA TYR A 941 19.08 32.43 32.29
C TYR A 941 18.46 32.23 33.66
N ARG A 942 18.06 30.99 33.93
CA ARG A 942 17.44 30.59 35.21
C ARG A 942 18.35 30.92 36.39
N GLU A 943 19.65 30.86 36.21
CA GLU A 943 20.69 31.16 37.19
C GLU A 943 20.54 32.59 37.74
N VAL A 944 20.16 33.56 36.91
CA VAL A 944 19.87 34.94 37.34
C VAL A 944 18.61 35.00 38.19
N THR A 945 17.54 34.33 37.74
CA THR A 945 16.27 34.25 38.48
C THR A 945 16.45 33.61 39.86
N LEU A 946 17.20 32.51 39.94
CA LEU A 946 17.47 31.84 41.21
C LEU A 946 18.46 32.61 42.08
N ALA A 947 19.45 33.30 41.52
CA ALA A 947 20.32 34.18 42.30
C ALA A 947 19.51 35.29 43.00
N GLN A 948 18.53 35.89 42.31
CA GLN A 948 17.62 36.86 42.92
C GLN A 948 16.79 36.25 44.05
N TRP A 949 16.40 34.98 43.91
CA TRP A 949 15.69 34.26 44.96
C TRP A 949 16.58 33.99 46.18
N GLU A 950 17.82 33.54 46.00
CA GLU A 950 18.79 33.31 47.09
C GLU A 950 19.13 34.59 47.87
N LEU A 951 19.18 35.74 47.19
CA LEU A 951 19.38 37.06 47.80
C LEU A 951 18.17 37.52 48.64
N ARG A 952 16.95 37.04 48.34
CA ARG A 952 15.73 37.39 49.06
C ARG A 952 15.45 36.51 50.29
N ARG A 953 16.06 35.32 50.39
CA ARG A 953 15.87 34.39 51.51
C ARG A 953 16.41 34.98 52.82
N GLY A 954 15.67 34.90 53.92
CA GLY A 954 16.09 35.43 55.23
C GLY A 954 17.29 34.69 55.84
N PRO A 955 18.02 35.29 56.81
CA PRO A 955 19.17 34.64 57.48
C PRO A 955 18.77 33.44 58.36
N ASN A 956 17.50 33.36 58.77
CA ASN A 956 16.94 32.28 59.60
C ASN A 956 15.95 31.36 58.86
N GLU A 957 15.74 31.56 57.56
CA GLU A 957 15.05 30.55 56.76
C GLU A 957 16.04 29.39 56.60
N ARG A 958 15.83 28.32 57.38
CA ARG A 958 16.45 27.03 57.06
C ARG A 958 16.05 26.68 55.62
N PRO A 959 16.97 26.07 54.84
CA PRO A 959 16.71 25.71 53.46
C PRO A 959 15.40 24.96 53.27
#